data_AF-A0A6I0HGV3-F1
#
_entry.id   AF-A0A6I0HGV3-F1
#
_cell.length_a   1.000
_cell.length_b   1.000
_cell.length_c   1.000
_cell.angle_alpha   90.00
_cell.angle_beta   90.00
_cell.angle_gamma   90.00
#
_symmetry.space_group_name_H-M   'P 1'
#
loop_
_entity.id
_entity.type
_entity.pdbx_description
1 polymer ?
#
loop_
_entity_poly.entity_id
_entity_poly.type
_entity_poly.pdbx_seq_one_letter_code
_entity_poly.pdbx_strand_id
1 'polypeptide(L)'
;MAKIYKLTKGSQTIYPATTTDAVVNPNSRKNLTAELSELEVEINGYVFKLSDFEIGQWVGTGQSIYPNSTEGYLRFKQALDVDIPTGFVISVIDTNHNQVRLADLGLVVKFTNAEGDHVESGYADSGYQIQVQGTAKYMYIHASTEKINAVSGYSILGLYYKPVIDYVQETYTEINKSKEIAEEAKEIANNTSNELKSLSEGVELPYLPCNTLEILLKHAYVGNTLGDNPISNATNNAYSRIDVSSIENGTLLYLKNAEDANIFMGTWKFFGSDGNQITATVSGTSGKDRGYLKPDGATVLGLHIGIASITEDNQEQWMKSLKIYGIPYIQTGLKGQISELDQKVEKNRDETEANIKDLNERLESMEHKDQSYKEALKVLFIGSSFGVDTVREVGNICASFGKNVILGNAYIGAATLDVFLKRFQGNKGVTYYKWKYQATTWEQYNGTTGKWSSEPDSDITDEGEPAPANDTVLMDWLLADEAWDFIIMQNGAYQSPYEDQSSFWEKGEDGQITRNIVQELIDLCKKACLYSNPVFCMNMTWAFSIYHTISESHGPNGADDDHWLSYGNNQKERQLGMWRNIAKNYKDCISNCPDVKFIIPSGTAVQNARTVTQLRQSTNYASVSPAIPTIQEAETITDLTTVSDTYPFMNNVANWTNKNDFTRDTIHADFGITRYLVAATLFQSFMAKIYNLDIADCSYRISQGGGDYREQLCTPVDEENFALIIRAVKAAVGNPFEITTLVE
;
A
#
# COMPACT_ATOMS: atom_id res chain seq x y z
N MET A 1 53.36 -13.32 -3.59
CA MET A 1 53.40 -14.18 -4.80
C MET A 1 53.39 -15.63 -4.35
N ALA A 2 52.24 -16.30 -4.39
CA ALA A 2 52.13 -17.71 -4.01
C ALA A 2 52.65 -18.60 -5.15
N LYS A 3 53.54 -19.54 -4.84
CA LYS A 3 54.06 -20.54 -5.79
C LYS A 3 52.95 -21.55 -6.09
N ILE A 4 52.51 -21.62 -7.35
CA ILE A 4 51.50 -22.57 -7.83
C ILE A 4 52.21 -23.90 -8.15
N TYR A 5 51.78 -25.00 -7.51
CA TYR A 5 52.27 -26.35 -7.83
C TYR A 5 51.50 -26.93 -9.03
N LYS A 6 52.24 -27.49 -9.98
CA LYS A 6 51.76 -28.02 -11.26
C LYS A 6 51.33 -29.49 -11.07
N LEU A 7 50.09 -29.84 -11.39
CA LEU A 7 49.61 -31.24 -11.36
C LEU A 7 49.41 -31.76 -12.79
N THR A 8 49.77 -33.03 -13.03
CA THR A 8 49.67 -33.70 -14.34
C THR A 8 49.00 -35.05 -14.21
N LYS A 9 48.05 -35.35 -15.11
CA LYS A 9 47.41 -36.67 -15.27
C LYS A 9 47.49 -37.05 -16.76
N GLY A 10 48.05 -38.24 -17.06
CA GLY A 10 48.05 -38.80 -18.42
C GLY A 10 48.66 -37.90 -19.50
N SER A 11 49.82 -37.30 -19.25
CA SER A 11 50.53 -36.39 -20.18
C SER A 11 49.87 -35.01 -20.41
N GLN A 12 48.72 -34.73 -19.80
CA GLN A 12 48.10 -33.41 -19.79
C GLN A 12 48.42 -32.66 -18.48
N THR A 13 48.88 -31.41 -18.63
CA THR A 13 49.04 -30.47 -17.51
C THR A 13 47.67 -29.93 -17.15
N ILE A 14 47.22 -30.18 -15.92
CA ILE A 14 46.00 -29.61 -15.38
C ILE A 14 46.42 -28.40 -14.54
N TYR A 15 46.14 -27.21 -15.04
CA TYR A 15 46.14 -26.03 -14.19
C TYR A 15 44.92 -26.15 -13.29
N PRO A 16 45.04 -26.07 -11.95
CA PRO A 16 43.86 -25.80 -11.14
C PRO A 16 43.27 -24.52 -11.74
N ALA A 17 42.07 -24.62 -12.29
CA ALA A 17 41.36 -23.47 -12.82
C ALA A 17 41.45 -22.40 -11.73
N THR A 18 42.12 -21.30 -12.04
CA THR A 18 42.05 -20.10 -11.24
C THR A 18 40.58 -19.92 -10.92
N THR A 19 40.25 -19.70 -9.66
CA THR A 19 38.91 -19.50 -9.10
C THR A 19 38.17 -18.28 -9.69
N THR A 20 38.54 -17.86 -10.90
CA THR A 20 38.01 -16.72 -11.65
C THR A 20 37.19 -17.10 -12.87
N ASP A 21 37.30 -18.31 -13.45
CA ASP A 21 36.72 -18.54 -14.80
C ASP A 21 35.59 -19.58 -14.88
N ALA A 22 35.18 -20.23 -13.76
CA ALA A 22 34.00 -21.11 -13.72
C ALA A 22 32.84 -20.56 -12.88
N VAL A 23 32.99 -19.34 -12.34
CA VAL A 23 31.89 -18.57 -11.76
C VAL A 23 31.50 -17.57 -12.83
N VAL A 24 30.27 -17.67 -13.35
CA VAL A 24 29.64 -16.63 -14.18
C VAL A 24 30.00 -15.28 -13.55
N ASN A 25 30.81 -14.48 -14.25
CA ASN A 25 31.38 -13.23 -13.74
C ASN A 25 30.27 -12.32 -13.16
N PRO A 26 30.11 -12.22 -11.82
CA PRO A 26 29.09 -11.39 -11.21
C PRO A 26 29.39 -9.92 -11.41
N ASN A 27 30.58 -9.55 -11.90
CA ASN A 27 30.95 -8.15 -12.13
C ASN A 27 30.37 -7.57 -13.43
N SER A 28 29.57 -8.34 -14.18
CA SER A 28 28.85 -7.86 -15.37
C SER A 28 27.33 -7.73 -15.20
N ARG A 29 26.76 -8.25 -14.09
CA ARG A 29 25.35 -8.01 -13.71
C ARG A 29 25.26 -7.41 -12.32
N LYS A 30 24.29 -6.51 -12.14
CA LYS A 30 24.02 -5.91 -10.84
C LYS A 30 23.63 -7.02 -9.87
N ASN A 31 24.11 -6.96 -8.62
CA ASN A 31 23.66 -7.84 -7.55
C ASN A 31 22.13 -7.76 -7.46
N LEU A 32 21.43 -8.84 -7.09
CA LEU A 32 19.99 -8.84 -6.78
C LEU A 32 19.58 -7.65 -5.90
N THR A 33 20.41 -7.25 -4.93
CA THR A 33 20.20 -6.04 -4.11
C THR A 33 20.26 -4.74 -4.93
N ALA A 34 21.11 -4.68 -5.94
CA ALA A 34 21.22 -3.53 -6.85
C ALA A 34 20.11 -3.52 -7.91
N GLU A 35 19.66 -4.69 -8.39
CA GLU A 35 18.47 -4.81 -9.25
C GLU A 35 17.19 -4.48 -8.47
N LEU A 36 17.08 -4.94 -7.21
CA LEU A 36 16.03 -4.55 -6.27
C LEU A 36 16.12 -3.07 -5.90
N SER A 37 17.33 -2.48 -5.79
CA SER A 37 17.48 -1.03 -5.58
C SER A 37 17.04 -0.21 -6.80
N GLU A 38 17.11 -0.79 -8.00
CA GLU A 38 16.66 -0.15 -9.23
C GLU A 38 15.15 -0.26 -9.42
N LEU A 39 14.55 -1.39 -9.00
CA LEU A 39 13.12 -1.49 -8.77
C LEU A 39 12.66 -0.55 -7.65
N GLU A 40 13.42 -0.40 -6.56
CA GLU A 40 13.16 0.59 -5.51
C GLU A 40 13.26 2.01 -6.04
N VAL A 41 14.14 2.30 -7.00
CA VAL A 41 14.23 3.60 -7.71
C VAL A 41 13.05 3.78 -8.69
N GLU A 42 12.52 2.72 -9.29
CA GLU A 42 11.28 2.79 -10.08
C GLU A 42 10.04 3.00 -9.20
N ILE A 43 10.03 2.46 -7.97
CA ILE A 43 8.98 2.69 -6.94
C ILE A 43 9.15 4.06 -6.24
N ASN A 44 10.40 4.47 -5.95
CA ASN A 44 10.78 5.64 -5.16
C ASN A 44 11.35 6.79 -6.02
N GLY A 45 11.10 6.80 -7.33
CA GLY A 45 11.60 7.84 -8.24
C GLY A 45 13.14 7.98 -8.31
N TYR A 46 13.64 9.06 -8.92
CA TYR A 46 15.07 9.18 -9.24
C TYR A 46 15.91 9.53 -7.98
N VAL A 47 17.01 8.81 -7.75
CA VAL A 47 17.96 9.10 -6.65
C VAL A 47 19.08 10.00 -7.14
N PHE A 48 19.31 11.12 -6.47
CA PHE A 48 20.39 12.06 -6.80
C PHE A 48 21.77 11.42 -6.60
N LYS A 49 22.49 11.18 -7.71
CA LYS A 49 23.88 10.70 -7.69
C LYS A 49 24.80 11.80 -8.21
N LEU A 50 25.84 12.15 -7.44
CA LEU A 50 26.82 13.17 -7.86
C LEU A 50 27.51 12.84 -9.19
N SER A 51 27.62 11.55 -9.52
CA SER A 51 28.14 11.07 -10.81
C SER A 51 27.34 11.56 -12.01
N ASP A 52 26.09 11.96 -11.83
CA ASP A 52 25.17 12.29 -12.91
C ASP A 52 25.17 13.80 -13.21
N PHE A 53 25.92 14.56 -12.42
CA PHE A 53 26.09 16.00 -12.55
C PHE A 53 27.43 16.35 -13.18
N GLU A 54 27.48 17.51 -13.85
CA GLU A 54 28.70 18.14 -14.35
C GLU A 54 28.64 19.66 -14.16
N ILE A 55 29.80 20.31 -14.29
CA ILE A 55 29.94 21.75 -14.06
C ILE A 55 29.07 22.51 -15.07
N GLY A 56 28.15 23.33 -14.55
CA GLY A 56 27.29 24.20 -15.36
C GLY A 56 25.85 24.32 -14.88
N GLN A 57 25.03 24.93 -15.71
CA GLN A 57 23.60 25.22 -15.50
C GLN A 57 22.79 24.92 -16.78
N TRP A 58 21.51 24.64 -16.60
CA TRP A 58 20.55 24.65 -17.71
C TRP A 58 19.96 26.05 -17.87
N VAL A 59 20.33 26.76 -18.93
CA VAL A 59 19.92 28.14 -19.21
C VAL A 59 18.79 28.15 -20.25
N GLY A 60 17.92 29.17 -20.24
CA GLY A 60 16.75 29.26 -21.12
C GLY A 60 15.52 28.52 -20.58
N THR A 61 14.46 28.50 -21.37
CA THR A 61 13.18 27.81 -21.12
C THR A 61 12.61 27.23 -22.42
N GLY A 62 11.83 26.14 -22.32
CA GLY A 62 11.27 25.46 -23.49
C GLY A 62 12.34 25.07 -24.51
N GLN A 63 12.06 25.31 -25.78
CA GLN A 63 12.94 24.95 -26.90
C GLN A 63 14.29 25.69 -26.87
N SER A 64 14.42 26.73 -26.04
CA SER A 64 15.67 27.48 -25.87
C SER A 64 16.54 26.96 -24.73
N ILE A 65 16.22 25.81 -24.11
CA ILE A 65 17.06 25.24 -23.06
C ILE A 65 18.39 24.76 -23.65
N TYR A 66 19.50 25.25 -23.10
CA TYR A 66 20.85 24.81 -23.47
C TYR A 66 21.77 24.75 -22.25
N PRO A 67 22.79 23.86 -22.27
CA PRO A 67 23.75 23.76 -21.19
C PRO A 67 24.82 24.85 -21.27
N ASN A 68 25.31 25.33 -20.12
CA ASN A 68 26.54 26.12 -20.01
C ASN A 68 27.59 25.39 -19.13
N SER A 69 28.73 26.06 -18.89
CA SER A 69 29.83 25.56 -18.04
C SER A 69 30.20 26.53 -16.91
N THR A 70 29.20 27.22 -16.35
CA THR A 70 29.42 28.17 -15.25
C THR A 70 30.00 27.46 -14.02
N GLU A 71 31.20 27.86 -13.59
CA GLU A 71 31.83 27.36 -12.36
C GLU A 71 31.00 27.70 -11.11
N GLY A 72 31.04 26.81 -10.12
CA GLY A 72 30.25 26.93 -8.87
C GLY A 72 28.82 26.38 -8.95
N TYR A 73 28.40 25.89 -10.12
CA TYR A 73 27.12 25.22 -10.33
C TYR A 73 27.32 23.81 -10.87
N LEU A 74 26.37 22.94 -10.54
CA LEU A 74 26.24 21.59 -11.08
C LEU A 74 24.87 21.44 -11.73
N ARG A 75 24.85 20.87 -12.93
CA ARG A 75 23.64 20.49 -13.67
C ARG A 75 23.68 19.01 -14.02
N PHE A 76 22.52 18.41 -14.28
CA PHE A 76 22.55 17.10 -14.91
C PHE A 76 23.29 17.13 -16.25
N LYS A 77 24.05 16.06 -16.51
CA LYS A 77 24.78 15.85 -17.77
C LYS A 77 23.85 15.90 -18.98
N GLN A 78 22.66 15.33 -18.84
CA GLN A 78 21.58 15.34 -19.83
C GLN A 78 20.23 15.58 -19.13
N ALA A 79 19.19 15.94 -19.88
CA ALA A 79 17.84 15.99 -19.32
C ALA A 79 17.43 14.60 -18.80
N LEU A 80 16.66 14.56 -17.72
CA LEU A 80 16.04 13.33 -17.26
C LEU A 80 14.75 13.11 -18.05
N ASP A 81 14.61 11.92 -18.65
CA ASP A 81 13.35 11.51 -19.26
C ASP A 81 12.32 11.28 -18.16
N VAL A 82 11.13 11.85 -18.31
CA VAL A 82 10.03 11.77 -17.34
C VAL A 82 8.70 11.52 -18.07
N ASP A 83 7.67 11.11 -17.34
CA ASP A 83 6.31 11.02 -17.86
C ASP A 83 5.32 11.56 -16.83
N ILE A 84 5.14 12.88 -16.81
CA ILE A 84 4.38 13.58 -15.77
C ILE A 84 3.13 14.19 -16.41
N PRO A 85 1.91 13.72 -16.04
CA PRO A 85 0.66 14.30 -16.54
C PRO A 85 0.42 15.70 -15.96
N THR A 86 -0.47 16.44 -16.63
CA THR A 86 -0.95 17.74 -16.13
C THR A 86 -1.55 17.61 -14.72
N GLY A 87 -1.13 18.49 -13.81
CA GLY A 87 -1.65 18.57 -12.44
C GLY A 87 -0.92 17.68 -11.42
N PHE A 88 -0.02 16.81 -11.86
CA PHE A 88 0.75 15.93 -10.98
C PHE A 88 1.80 16.70 -10.17
N VAL A 89 2.17 16.10 -9.02
CA VAL A 89 3.13 16.66 -8.08
C VAL A 89 4.40 15.82 -7.99
N ILE A 90 5.50 16.52 -7.77
CA ILE A 90 6.83 15.97 -7.56
C ILE A 90 7.23 16.31 -6.13
N SER A 91 7.74 15.34 -5.39
CA SER A 91 8.22 15.51 -4.02
C SER A 91 9.64 14.97 -3.88
N VAL A 92 10.33 15.35 -2.81
CA VAL A 92 11.67 14.80 -2.49
C VAL A 92 11.63 14.20 -1.09
N ILE A 93 12.26 13.05 -0.94
CA ILE A 93 12.49 12.39 0.35
C ILE A 93 14.00 12.31 0.63
N ASP A 94 14.37 12.45 1.91
CA ASP A 94 15.76 12.27 2.36
C ASP A 94 16.16 10.79 2.43
N THR A 95 17.42 10.53 2.81
CA THR A 95 17.96 9.18 2.96
C THR A 95 17.32 8.35 4.09
N ASN A 96 16.52 8.98 4.95
CA ASN A 96 15.76 8.33 6.02
C ASN A 96 14.27 8.20 5.65
N HIS A 97 13.91 8.44 4.39
CA HIS A 97 12.54 8.41 3.85
C HIS A 97 11.59 9.47 4.42
N ASN A 98 12.13 10.57 4.96
CA ASN A 98 11.30 11.71 5.38
C ASN A 98 11.08 12.66 4.22
N GLN A 99 9.87 13.18 4.07
CA GLN A 99 9.58 14.23 3.10
C GLN A 99 10.34 15.51 3.45
N VAL A 100 11.07 16.07 2.49
CA VAL A 100 11.81 17.31 2.65
C VAL A 100 11.15 18.45 1.87
N ARG A 101 11.31 19.67 2.40
CA ARG A 101 10.75 20.85 1.77
C ARG A 101 11.57 21.24 0.53
N LEU A 102 11.07 20.91 -0.66
CA LEU A 102 11.76 21.09 -1.94
C LEU A 102 12.26 22.54 -2.15
N ALA A 103 11.48 23.54 -1.71
CA ALA A 103 11.84 24.95 -1.77
C ALA A 103 13.10 25.33 -0.99
N ASP A 104 13.48 24.56 0.04
CA ASP A 104 14.69 24.81 0.84
C ASP A 104 15.95 24.20 0.23
N LEU A 105 15.78 23.27 -0.72
CA LEU A 105 16.88 22.58 -1.38
C LEU A 105 17.63 23.49 -2.37
N GLY A 106 17.01 24.59 -2.80
CA GLY A 106 17.62 25.55 -3.73
C GLY A 106 17.89 24.97 -5.12
N LEU A 107 17.13 23.93 -5.51
CA LEU A 107 17.21 23.32 -6.83
C LEU A 107 16.45 24.19 -7.84
N VAL A 108 17.02 24.37 -9.02
CA VAL A 108 16.30 24.90 -10.18
C VAL A 108 15.86 23.72 -11.02
N VAL A 109 14.54 23.51 -11.10
CA VAL A 109 13.91 22.42 -11.85
C VAL A 109 13.09 23.04 -12.98
N LYS A 110 13.25 22.52 -14.20
CA LYS A 110 12.52 22.97 -15.39
C LYS A 110 11.95 21.77 -16.13
N PHE A 111 10.82 21.97 -16.81
CA PHE A 111 10.13 20.93 -17.57
C PHE A 111 9.88 21.35 -19.01
N THR A 112 9.93 20.36 -19.91
CA THR A 112 9.44 20.49 -21.28
C THR A 112 8.59 19.29 -21.70
N ASN A 113 7.70 19.48 -22.67
CA ASN A 113 6.92 18.40 -23.30
C ASN A 113 7.78 17.63 -24.33
N ALA A 114 7.18 16.67 -25.04
CA ALA A 114 7.88 15.86 -26.06
C ALA A 114 8.45 16.72 -27.20
N GLU A 115 7.77 17.82 -27.53
CA GLU A 115 8.13 18.77 -28.56
C GLU A 115 9.20 19.78 -28.10
N GLY A 116 9.59 19.73 -26.82
CA GLY A 116 10.57 20.63 -26.22
C GLY A 116 9.99 21.97 -25.76
N ASP A 117 8.67 22.19 -25.85
CA ASP A 117 8.01 23.40 -25.37
C ASP A 117 8.02 23.47 -23.84
N HIS A 118 7.99 24.70 -23.30
CA HIS A 118 8.02 24.92 -21.86
C HIS A 118 6.74 24.39 -21.20
N VAL A 119 6.92 23.61 -20.13
CA VAL A 119 5.82 23.21 -19.24
C VAL A 119 5.94 24.01 -17.94
N GLU A 120 4.88 24.77 -17.65
CA GLU A 120 4.76 25.56 -16.43
C GLU A 120 4.78 24.66 -15.19
N SER A 121 5.44 25.11 -14.13
CA SER A 121 5.51 24.39 -12.86
C SER A 121 5.77 25.36 -11.71
N GLY A 122 5.27 25.04 -10.52
CA GLY A 122 5.43 25.91 -9.35
C GLY A 122 5.47 25.13 -8.04
N TYR A 123 6.00 25.74 -7.00
CA TYR A 123 5.97 25.15 -5.67
C TYR A 123 4.53 25.01 -5.18
N ALA A 124 4.21 23.82 -4.68
CA ALA A 124 2.96 23.46 -4.02
C ALA A 124 3.23 23.02 -2.58
N ASP A 125 2.16 22.84 -1.81
CA ASP A 125 2.22 22.36 -0.43
C ASP A 125 3.19 23.15 0.45
N SER A 126 3.04 24.48 0.47
CA SER A 126 3.93 25.38 1.19
C SER A 126 5.42 25.20 0.84
N GLY A 127 5.76 24.69 -0.34
CA GLY A 127 7.13 24.46 -0.80
C GLY A 127 7.65 23.03 -0.65
N TYR A 128 6.83 22.08 -0.17
CA TYR A 128 7.22 20.67 -0.07
C TYR A 128 7.19 19.91 -1.39
N GLN A 129 6.50 20.45 -2.40
CA GLN A 129 6.28 19.79 -3.68
C GLN A 129 6.44 20.78 -4.83
N ILE A 130 6.62 20.28 -6.05
CA ILE A 130 6.43 21.04 -7.30
C ILE A 130 5.20 20.45 -8.00
N GLN A 131 4.23 21.28 -8.36
CA GLN A 131 3.13 20.88 -9.23
C GLN A 131 3.42 21.27 -10.68
N VAL A 132 3.23 20.33 -11.60
CA VAL A 132 3.45 20.51 -13.05
C VAL A 132 2.11 20.83 -13.73
N GLN A 133 2.03 21.94 -14.46
CA GLN A 133 0.79 22.51 -15.03
C GLN A 133 0.54 22.08 -16.49
N GLY A 134 1.24 21.05 -16.96
CA GLY A 134 1.11 20.47 -18.29
C GLY A 134 1.77 19.10 -18.35
N THR A 135 1.70 18.42 -19.50
CA THR A 135 2.36 17.11 -19.67
C THR A 135 3.85 17.30 -19.92
N ALA A 136 4.71 16.82 -19.02
CA ALA A 136 6.17 16.91 -19.14
C ALA A 136 6.79 15.57 -19.55
N LYS A 137 7.77 15.65 -20.46
CA LYS A 137 8.58 14.52 -20.94
C LYS A 137 10.06 14.65 -20.63
N TYR A 138 10.55 15.86 -20.39
CA TYR A 138 11.94 16.08 -19.98
C TYR A 138 12.01 16.99 -18.76
N MET A 139 12.86 16.63 -17.80
CA MET A 139 13.15 17.41 -16.60
C MET A 139 14.63 17.81 -16.57
N TYR A 140 14.89 19.08 -16.31
CA TYR A 140 16.24 19.67 -16.22
C TYR A 140 16.47 20.18 -14.81
N ILE A 141 17.57 19.76 -14.19
CA ILE A 141 17.94 20.19 -12.83
C ILE A 141 19.33 20.81 -12.82
N HIS A 142 19.46 21.96 -12.16
CA HIS A 142 20.74 22.52 -11.77
C HIS A 142 20.66 23.27 -10.43
N ALA A 143 21.77 23.37 -9.71
CA ALA A 143 21.90 24.18 -8.51
C ALA A 143 23.38 24.54 -8.26
N SER A 144 23.68 25.28 -7.19
CA SER A 144 25.09 25.49 -6.79
C SER A 144 25.73 24.15 -6.40
N THR A 145 27.05 24.04 -6.54
CA THR A 145 27.80 22.83 -6.17
C THR A 145 27.52 22.39 -4.73
N GLU A 146 27.40 23.35 -3.81
CA GLU A 146 27.05 23.09 -2.40
C GLU A 146 25.67 22.42 -2.26
N LYS A 147 24.66 22.94 -2.97
CA LYS A 147 23.28 22.43 -2.89
C LYS A 147 23.13 21.05 -3.52
N ILE A 148 23.77 20.79 -4.66
CA ILE A 148 23.78 19.44 -5.26
C ILE A 148 24.50 18.44 -4.35
N ASN A 149 25.60 18.83 -3.70
CA ASN A 149 26.25 17.97 -2.71
C ASN A 149 25.36 17.65 -1.51
N ALA A 150 24.56 18.62 -1.05
CA ALA A 150 23.66 18.45 0.10
C ALA A 150 22.48 17.49 -0.16
N VAL A 151 22.04 17.35 -1.41
CA VAL A 151 20.93 16.45 -1.80
C VAL A 151 21.41 15.11 -2.36
N SER A 152 22.71 14.85 -2.35
CA SER A 152 23.25 13.56 -2.78
C SER A 152 22.65 12.41 -1.97
N GLY A 153 22.03 11.45 -2.65
CA GLY A 153 21.34 10.31 -2.04
C GLY A 153 19.86 10.53 -1.73
N TYR A 154 19.31 11.75 -1.93
CA TYR A 154 17.87 11.99 -1.80
C TYR A 154 17.12 11.43 -3.02
N SER A 155 15.84 11.12 -2.86
CA SER A 155 15.00 10.58 -3.94
C SER A 155 13.91 11.56 -4.35
N ILE A 156 13.72 11.76 -5.67
CA ILE A 156 12.67 12.61 -6.25
C ILE A 156 11.55 11.75 -6.82
N LEU A 157 10.34 11.89 -6.27
CA LEU A 157 9.15 11.08 -6.57
C LEU A 157 8.25 11.75 -7.63
N GLY A 158 7.35 10.97 -8.23
CA GLY A 158 6.31 11.50 -9.13
C GLY A 158 6.77 11.77 -10.56
N LEU A 159 7.84 11.09 -11.01
CA LEU A 159 8.46 11.33 -12.31
C LEU A 159 7.86 10.50 -13.47
N TYR A 160 7.12 9.42 -13.19
CA TYR A 160 6.58 8.53 -14.23
C TYR A 160 5.14 8.12 -13.90
N TYR A 161 4.22 8.37 -14.82
CA TYR A 161 2.85 7.85 -14.80
C TYR A 161 2.80 6.52 -15.53
N LYS A 162 2.96 5.42 -14.78
CA LYS A 162 2.46 4.10 -15.20
C LYS A 162 1.30 3.73 -14.28
N PRO A 163 0.17 3.20 -14.80
CA PRO A 163 -0.85 2.59 -13.95
C PRO A 163 -0.20 1.51 -13.09
N VAL A 164 -0.55 1.47 -11.81
CA VAL A 164 -0.11 0.43 -10.86
C VAL A 164 -0.28 -1.00 -11.43
N ILE A 165 -1.22 -1.19 -12.36
CA ILE A 165 -1.49 -2.43 -13.08
C ILE A 165 -0.32 -2.93 -13.95
N ASP A 166 0.36 -2.05 -14.69
CA ASP A 166 1.48 -2.46 -15.55
C ASP A 166 2.70 -2.83 -14.70
N TYR A 167 2.86 -2.13 -13.56
CA TYR A 167 3.87 -2.42 -12.57
C TYR A 167 3.66 -3.79 -11.91
N VAL A 168 2.41 -4.14 -11.58
CA VAL A 168 2.04 -5.47 -11.06
C VAL A 168 2.31 -6.57 -12.10
N GLN A 169 2.06 -6.32 -13.39
CA GLN A 169 2.32 -7.29 -14.47
C GLN A 169 3.82 -7.49 -14.78
N GLU A 170 4.62 -6.42 -14.78
CA GLU A 170 6.08 -6.52 -14.90
C GLU A 170 6.67 -7.24 -13.68
N THR A 171 6.19 -6.92 -12.47
CA THR A 171 6.57 -7.61 -11.22
C THR A 171 6.24 -9.11 -11.28
N TYR A 172 5.07 -9.48 -11.81
CA TYR A 172 4.68 -10.88 -11.99
C TYR A 172 5.63 -11.62 -12.93
N THR A 173 6.07 -10.95 -14.00
CA THR A 173 7.02 -11.50 -14.98
C THR A 173 8.40 -11.73 -14.37
N GLU A 174 8.91 -10.77 -13.59
CA GLU A 174 10.22 -10.87 -12.94
C GLU A 174 10.24 -11.86 -11.76
N ILE A 175 9.13 -12.00 -11.01
CA ILE A 175 8.98 -13.05 -10.00
C ILE A 175 9.05 -14.44 -10.65
N ASN A 176 8.39 -14.62 -11.80
CA ASN A 176 8.41 -15.90 -12.50
C ASN A 176 9.80 -16.23 -13.03
N LYS A 177 10.54 -15.25 -13.59
CA LYS A 177 11.95 -15.43 -13.97
C LYS A 177 12.84 -15.76 -12.78
N SER A 178 12.60 -15.13 -11.62
CA SER A 178 13.35 -15.40 -10.40
C SER A 178 13.10 -16.82 -9.87
N LYS A 179 11.86 -17.34 -10.01
CA LYS A 179 11.53 -18.74 -9.70
C LYS A 179 12.28 -19.72 -10.61
N GLU A 180 12.35 -19.45 -11.92
CA GLU A 180 13.11 -20.26 -12.88
C GLU A 180 14.61 -20.27 -12.52
N ILE A 181 15.19 -19.11 -12.21
CA ILE A 181 16.60 -19.00 -11.81
C ILE A 181 16.89 -19.75 -10.50
N ALA A 182 15.96 -19.71 -9.54
CA ALA A 182 16.09 -20.45 -8.29
C ALA A 182 16.05 -21.97 -8.50
N GLU A 183 15.21 -22.45 -9.43
CA GLU A 183 15.20 -23.86 -9.82
C GLU A 183 16.49 -24.28 -10.52
N GLU A 184 17.01 -23.47 -11.46
CA GLU A 184 18.29 -23.73 -12.12
C GLU A 184 19.47 -23.77 -11.11
N ALA A 185 19.51 -22.83 -10.17
CA ALA A 185 20.54 -22.80 -9.12
C ALA A 185 20.48 -24.05 -8.23
N LYS A 186 19.27 -24.55 -7.93
CA LYS A 186 19.03 -25.79 -7.18
C LYS A 186 19.53 -27.00 -7.96
N GLU A 187 19.30 -27.04 -9.27
CA GLU A 187 19.80 -28.10 -10.13
C GLU A 187 21.33 -28.12 -10.21
N ILE A 188 21.97 -26.95 -10.36
CA ILE A 188 23.43 -26.79 -10.35
C ILE A 188 24.03 -27.23 -9.00
N ALA A 189 23.42 -26.83 -7.88
CA ALA A 189 23.88 -27.23 -6.54
C ALA A 189 23.80 -28.75 -6.33
N ASN A 190 22.69 -29.36 -6.75
CA ASN A 190 22.51 -30.81 -6.68
C ASN A 190 23.52 -31.55 -7.58
N ASN A 191 23.73 -31.06 -8.79
CA ASN A 191 24.71 -31.64 -9.72
C ASN A 191 26.14 -31.51 -9.19
N THR A 192 26.49 -30.36 -8.61
CA THR A 192 27.81 -30.14 -7.98
C THR A 192 28.01 -31.02 -6.75
N SER A 193 26.99 -31.19 -5.91
CA SER A 193 27.02 -32.10 -4.75
C SER A 193 27.20 -33.56 -5.19
N ASN A 194 26.50 -33.98 -6.25
CA ASN A 194 26.63 -35.30 -6.85
C ASN A 194 28.03 -35.52 -7.50
N GLU A 195 28.57 -34.51 -8.20
CA GLU A 195 29.93 -34.55 -8.74
C GLU A 195 30.98 -34.62 -7.62
N LEU A 196 30.84 -33.84 -6.55
CA LEU A 196 31.73 -33.89 -5.37
C LEU A 196 31.67 -35.25 -4.66
N LYS A 197 30.48 -35.85 -4.54
CA LYS A 197 30.30 -37.23 -4.08
C LYS A 197 31.04 -38.21 -4.97
N SER A 198 30.90 -38.09 -6.29
CA SER A 198 31.58 -38.95 -7.27
C SER A 198 33.11 -38.81 -7.25
N LEU A 199 33.61 -37.59 -7.02
CA LEU A 199 35.05 -37.30 -6.86
C LEU A 199 35.57 -37.82 -5.51
N SER A 200 34.72 -37.90 -4.49
CA SER A 200 35.06 -38.50 -3.20
C SER A 200 35.05 -40.04 -3.23
N GLU A 201 34.25 -40.64 -4.11
CA GLU A 201 34.13 -42.09 -4.28
C GLU A 201 35.13 -42.66 -5.30
N GLY A 202 35.67 -41.84 -6.21
CA GLY A 202 36.48 -42.29 -7.34
C GLY A 202 37.99 -41.96 -7.31
N VAL A 203 38.53 -41.36 -6.25
CA VAL A 203 39.97 -41.02 -6.18
C VAL A 203 40.70 -42.00 -5.24
N GLU A 204 41.25 -43.07 -5.80
CA GLU A 204 42.39 -43.76 -5.19
C GLU A 204 43.61 -42.82 -5.25
N LEU A 205 43.91 -42.16 -4.12
CA LEU A 205 45.10 -41.33 -4.00
C LEU A 205 46.33 -42.23 -3.85
N PRO A 206 47.42 -41.96 -4.60
CA PRO A 206 48.54 -42.90 -4.72
C PRO A 206 49.27 -43.06 -3.39
N TYR A 207 49.12 -44.25 -2.81
CA TYR A 207 49.95 -44.79 -1.75
C TYR A 207 51.40 -44.90 -2.23
N LEU A 208 52.22 -43.86 -2.08
CA LEU A 208 53.65 -43.94 -2.43
C LEU A 208 54.42 -44.59 -1.27
N PRO A 209 55.00 -45.79 -1.42
CA PRO A 209 55.84 -46.39 -0.40
C PRO A 209 57.10 -45.52 -0.21
N CYS A 210 57.33 -45.05 1.01
CA CYS A 210 58.35 -44.03 1.23
C CYS A 210 59.80 -44.52 1.15
N ASN A 211 60.11 -45.82 1.26
CA ASN A 211 61.47 -46.38 1.08
C ASN A 211 61.48 -47.92 1.06
N THR A 212 62.55 -48.52 0.51
CA THR A 212 62.86 -49.96 0.70
C THR A 212 63.55 -50.13 2.04
N LEU A 213 62.95 -50.89 2.96
CA LEU A 213 63.42 -50.99 4.33
C LEU A 213 64.54 -52.04 4.47
N GLU A 214 65.74 -51.61 4.85
CA GLU A 214 66.81 -52.55 5.24
C GLU A 214 66.59 -53.00 6.70
N ILE A 215 66.68 -54.30 6.94
CA ILE A 215 66.34 -54.90 8.23
C ILE A 215 67.61 -55.35 8.94
N LEU A 216 67.69 -54.97 10.21
CA LEU A 216 68.74 -55.38 11.12
C LEU A 216 68.12 -56.33 12.15
N LEU A 217 68.19 -57.63 11.84
CA LEU A 217 67.64 -58.69 12.69
C LEU A 217 68.34 -58.69 14.06
N LYS A 218 67.56 -58.84 15.13
CA LYS A 218 68.03 -58.82 16.52
C LYS A 218 68.75 -57.51 16.86
N HIS A 219 68.23 -56.35 16.45
CA HIS A 219 68.75 -55.03 16.82
C HIS A 219 67.63 -54.10 17.34
N ALA A 220 67.98 -53.07 18.13
CA ALA A 220 67.04 -52.06 18.65
C ALA A 220 67.64 -50.65 18.71
N TYR A 221 66.80 -49.60 18.63
CA TYR A 221 67.20 -48.20 18.89
C TYR A 221 67.09 -47.87 20.38
N VAL A 222 68.21 -47.84 21.09
CA VAL A 222 68.21 -47.78 22.57
C VAL A 222 68.37 -46.35 23.12
N GLY A 223 68.96 -45.42 22.37
CA GLY A 223 69.20 -44.05 22.86
C GLY A 223 68.24 -42.97 22.35
N ASN A 224 68.57 -41.72 22.71
CA ASN A 224 67.83 -40.49 22.38
C ASN A 224 68.57 -39.62 21.35
N THR A 225 69.67 -40.11 20.79
CA THR A 225 70.43 -39.42 19.74
C THR A 225 70.54 -40.30 18.49
N LEU A 226 70.67 -39.69 17.31
CA LEU A 226 70.76 -40.37 16.02
C LEU A 226 72.05 -41.19 15.91
N GLY A 227 73.11 -40.78 16.63
CA GLY A 227 74.37 -41.51 16.74
C GLY A 227 74.23 -42.89 17.36
N ASP A 228 73.13 -43.14 18.08
CA ASP A 228 72.75 -44.44 18.62
C ASP A 228 72.24 -45.33 17.47
N ASN A 229 73.19 -45.86 16.68
CA ASN A 229 72.89 -46.88 15.68
C ASN A 229 72.14 -48.05 16.34
N PRO A 230 71.26 -48.74 15.59
CA PRO A 230 70.59 -49.93 16.09
C PRO A 230 71.64 -50.92 16.63
N ILE A 231 71.48 -51.33 17.90
CA ILE A 231 72.43 -52.19 18.63
C ILE A 231 71.85 -53.60 18.74
N SER A 232 72.70 -54.61 18.60
CA SER A 232 72.29 -56.02 18.72
C SER A 232 71.62 -56.30 20.07
N ASN A 233 70.42 -56.89 20.03
CA ASN A 233 69.59 -57.26 21.17
C ASN A 233 68.72 -58.49 20.81
N ALA A 234 68.65 -59.48 21.72
CA ALA A 234 67.90 -60.72 21.56
C ALA A 234 66.36 -60.58 21.48
N THR A 235 65.79 -59.40 21.72
CA THR A 235 64.34 -59.21 21.92
C THR A 235 63.63 -58.36 20.86
N ASN A 236 64.36 -57.64 20.01
CA ASN A 236 63.78 -56.67 19.07
C ASN A 236 64.49 -56.77 17.72
N ASN A 237 63.75 -56.51 16.64
CA ASN A 237 64.27 -56.25 15.31
C ASN A 237 64.17 -54.74 15.02
N ALA A 238 65.15 -54.17 14.32
CA ALA A 238 65.13 -52.77 13.94
C ALA A 238 65.23 -52.62 12.42
N TYR A 239 64.61 -51.56 11.92
CA TYR A 239 64.91 -51.08 10.58
C TYR A 239 66.15 -50.19 10.60
N SER A 240 66.86 -50.12 9.48
CA SER A 240 67.90 -49.11 9.29
C SER A 240 67.31 -47.70 9.40
N ARG A 241 68.16 -46.68 9.41
CA ARG A 241 67.72 -45.28 9.50
C ARG A 241 66.87 -44.93 8.28
N ILE A 242 65.63 -44.50 8.50
CA ILE A 242 64.69 -44.15 7.44
C ILE A 242 64.74 -42.64 7.24
N ASP A 243 65.16 -42.18 6.07
CA ASP A 243 65.07 -40.76 5.72
C ASP A 243 63.61 -40.35 5.54
N VAL A 244 63.17 -39.35 6.30
CA VAL A 244 61.82 -38.77 6.23
C VAL A 244 61.86 -37.29 5.91
N SER A 245 63.03 -36.73 5.57
CA SER A 245 63.22 -35.29 5.32
C SER A 245 62.32 -34.73 4.22
N SER A 246 61.93 -35.55 3.24
CA SER A 246 61.04 -35.19 2.13
C SER A 246 59.54 -35.20 2.49
N ILE A 247 59.16 -35.71 3.66
CA ILE A 247 57.77 -35.78 4.10
C ILE A 247 57.39 -34.47 4.81
N GLU A 248 56.25 -33.88 4.44
CA GLU A 248 55.73 -32.67 5.10
C GLU A 248 55.45 -32.91 6.59
N ASN A 249 55.77 -31.93 7.44
CA ASN A 249 55.50 -32.03 8.88
C ASN A 249 53.99 -32.09 9.13
N GLY A 250 53.57 -32.80 10.19
CA GLY A 250 52.15 -33.03 10.48
C GLY A 250 51.48 -34.07 9.58
N THR A 251 52.20 -34.68 8.63
CA THR A 251 51.71 -35.86 7.89
C THR A 251 51.54 -37.04 8.85
N LEU A 252 50.40 -37.73 8.77
CA LEU A 252 50.13 -38.92 9.58
C LEU A 252 50.74 -40.15 8.91
N LEU A 253 51.67 -40.82 9.60
CA LEU A 253 52.40 -41.97 9.11
C LEU A 253 51.84 -43.29 9.66
N TYR A 254 51.67 -44.25 8.76
CA TYR A 254 51.18 -45.61 9.01
C TYR A 254 52.22 -46.65 8.62
N LEU A 255 52.19 -47.81 9.29
CA LEU A 255 52.91 -49.01 8.87
C LEU A 255 51.87 -50.00 8.33
N LYS A 256 52.02 -50.43 7.09
CA LYS A 256 51.13 -51.43 6.48
C LYS A 256 51.85 -52.75 6.23
N ASN A 257 51.11 -53.85 6.35
CA ASN A 257 51.60 -55.20 6.04
C ASN A 257 51.45 -55.54 4.54
N ALA A 258 51.79 -56.78 4.17
CA ALA A 258 51.69 -57.29 2.79
C ALA A 258 50.26 -57.25 2.19
N GLU A 259 49.24 -57.21 3.03
CA GLU A 259 47.82 -57.14 2.65
C GLU A 259 47.28 -55.70 2.66
N ASP A 260 48.18 -54.70 2.72
CA ASP A 260 47.87 -53.27 2.82
C ASP A 260 47.04 -52.87 4.07
N ALA A 261 46.96 -53.74 5.07
CA ALA A 261 46.33 -53.45 6.35
C ALA A 261 47.26 -52.62 7.25
N ASN A 262 46.76 -51.52 7.82
CA ASN A 262 47.50 -50.73 8.80
C ASN A 262 47.70 -51.54 10.09
N ILE A 263 48.96 -51.66 10.49
CA ILE A 263 49.40 -52.36 11.69
C ILE A 263 50.04 -51.35 12.64
N PHE A 264 49.27 -50.86 13.61
CA PHE A 264 49.78 -49.94 14.62
C PHE A 264 50.64 -50.70 15.65
N MET A 265 51.94 -50.82 15.36
CA MET A 265 52.89 -51.55 16.20
C MET A 265 54.32 -50.98 16.11
N GLY A 266 55.17 -51.47 17.01
CA GLY A 266 56.56 -51.03 17.12
C GLY A 266 56.71 -49.66 17.79
N THR A 267 57.95 -49.31 18.10
CA THR A 267 58.29 -48.01 18.69
C THR A 267 58.93 -47.14 17.62
N TRP A 268 58.32 -45.97 17.40
CA TRP A 268 58.75 -44.97 16.41
C TRP A 268 59.56 -43.88 17.12
N LYS A 269 60.78 -43.63 16.66
CA LYS A 269 61.66 -42.57 17.16
C LYS A 269 62.07 -41.64 16.02
N PHE A 270 61.67 -40.38 16.10
CA PHE A 270 62.03 -39.35 15.13
C PHE A 270 63.25 -38.58 15.60
N PHE A 271 64.11 -38.17 14.68
CA PHE A 271 65.33 -37.43 14.96
C PHE A 271 65.46 -36.23 14.02
N GLY A 272 65.96 -35.12 14.56
CA GLY A 272 66.30 -33.92 13.78
C GLY A 272 67.63 -34.06 13.05
N SER A 273 67.96 -33.08 12.21
CA SER A 273 69.26 -33.00 11.50
C SER A 273 70.45 -32.81 12.45
N ASP A 274 70.20 -32.29 13.65
CA ASP A 274 71.16 -32.16 14.75
C ASP A 274 71.43 -33.50 15.46
N GLY A 275 70.67 -34.54 15.12
CA GLY A 275 70.77 -35.86 15.70
C GLY A 275 70.04 -36.01 17.04
N ASN A 276 69.28 -35.05 17.53
CA ASN A 276 68.50 -35.23 18.76
C ASN A 276 67.13 -35.83 18.47
N GLN A 277 66.61 -36.67 19.39
CA GLN A 277 65.26 -37.23 19.26
C GLN A 277 64.21 -36.12 19.41
N ILE A 278 63.22 -36.16 18.51
CA ILE A 278 62.04 -35.30 18.55
C ILE A 278 60.83 -36.16 18.94
N THR A 279 60.10 -35.71 19.96
CA THR A 279 58.90 -36.39 20.45
C THR A 279 57.79 -36.33 19.40
N ALA A 280 57.21 -37.50 19.07
CA ALA A 280 56.08 -37.60 18.16
C ALA A 280 54.76 -37.81 18.89
N THR A 281 53.68 -37.36 18.26
CA THR A 281 52.32 -37.51 18.75
C THR A 281 51.60 -38.60 17.96
N VAL A 282 50.96 -39.53 18.66
CA VAL A 282 50.05 -40.51 18.06
C VAL A 282 48.71 -39.82 17.76
N SER A 283 48.16 -40.05 16.57
CA SER A 283 46.83 -39.56 16.17
C SER A 283 45.98 -40.70 15.61
N GLY A 284 44.66 -40.50 15.53
CA GLY A 284 43.68 -41.50 15.09
C GLY A 284 42.88 -42.17 16.22
N THR A 285 41.66 -42.62 15.92
CA THR A 285 40.63 -43.04 16.90
C THR A 285 40.59 -44.54 17.18
N SER A 286 40.99 -45.41 16.25
CA SER A 286 40.97 -46.87 16.42
C SER A 286 42.07 -47.59 15.61
N GLY A 287 42.39 -48.86 15.92
CA GLY A 287 43.59 -49.56 15.47
C GLY A 287 43.88 -49.56 13.96
N LYS A 288 42.87 -49.37 13.10
CA LYS A 288 43.04 -49.26 11.63
C LYS A 288 43.40 -47.85 11.15
N ASP A 289 43.11 -46.82 11.95
CA ASP A 289 43.33 -45.40 11.63
C ASP A 289 44.36 -44.74 12.56
N ARG A 290 45.07 -45.53 13.39
CA ARG A 290 46.13 -45.04 14.28
C ARG A 290 47.47 -44.95 13.57
N GLY A 291 48.17 -43.84 13.77
CA GLY A 291 49.50 -43.58 13.22
C GLY A 291 50.28 -42.52 14.01
N TYR A 292 51.50 -42.21 13.57
CA TYR A 292 52.35 -41.18 14.18
C TYR A 292 52.41 -39.94 13.30
N LEU A 293 52.14 -38.75 13.86
CA LEU A 293 52.35 -37.50 13.15
C LEU A 293 53.86 -37.24 13.03
N LYS A 294 54.32 -36.94 11.81
CA LYS A 294 55.70 -36.50 11.60
C LYS A 294 55.94 -35.18 12.34
N PRO A 295 56.84 -35.14 13.34
CA PRO A 295 57.13 -33.91 14.08
C PRO A 295 57.82 -32.86 13.21
N ASP A 296 57.63 -31.59 13.56
CA ASP A 296 58.38 -30.49 12.94
C ASP A 296 59.89 -30.68 13.10
N GLY A 297 60.63 -30.56 12.00
CA GLY A 297 62.09 -30.65 11.99
C GLY A 297 62.66 -32.07 12.00
N ALA A 298 61.83 -33.12 12.03
CA ALA A 298 62.31 -34.49 11.93
C ALA A 298 62.80 -34.81 10.51
N THR A 299 64.03 -35.32 10.40
CA THR A 299 64.66 -35.73 9.14
C THR A 299 64.91 -37.23 9.06
N VAL A 300 64.97 -37.93 10.21
CA VAL A 300 65.18 -39.39 10.24
C VAL A 300 64.19 -40.06 11.19
N LEU A 301 63.73 -41.25 10.80
CA LEU A 301 62.92 -42.16 11.61
C LEU A 301 63.68 -43.46 11.88
N GLY A 302 63.77 -43.83 13.16
CA GLY A 302 64.13 -45.17 13.62
C GLY A 302 62.90 -45.94 14.07
N LEU A 303 62.72 -47.16 13.57
CA LEU A 303 61.61 -48.04 13.94
C LEU A 303 62.16 -49.38 14.44
N HIS A 304 61.67 -49.84 15.60
CA HIS A 304 61.95 -51.19 16.08
C HIS A 304 60.68 -51.92 16.52
N ILE A 305 60.65 -53.24 16.30
CA ILE A 305 59.52 -54.12 16.53
C ILE A 305 59.99 -55.29 17.39
N GLY A 306 59.23 -55.61 18.45
CA GLY A 306 59.54 -56.73 19.34
C GLY A 306 59.45 -58.07 18.60
N ILE A 307 60.44 -58.94 18.79
CA ILE A 307 60.49 -60.27 18.15
C ILE A 307 59.27 -61.11 18.57
N ALA A 308 58.85 -61.01 19.83
CA ALA A 308 57.67 -61.70 20.35
C ALA A 308 56.33 -61.20 19.75
N SER A 309 56.34 -60.04 19.07
CA SER A 309 55.16 -59.48 18.40
C SER A 309 55.01 -59.97 16.96
N ILE A 310 55.97 -60.75 16.45
CA ILE A 310 55.96 -61.33 15.11
C ILE A 310 55.55 -62.80 15.23
N THR A 311 54.38 -63.14 14.69
CA THR A 311 53.79 -64.49 14.77
C THR A 311 54.14 -65.37 13.57
N GLU A 312 54.82 -64.80 12.58
CA GLU A 312 55.15 -65.40 11.30
C GLU A 312 56.46 -66.19 11.36
N ASP A 313 56.46 -67.40 10.79
CA ASP A 313 57.59 -68.35 10.85
C ASP A 313 58.89 -67.79 10.26
N ASN A 314 58.79 -66.90 9.26
CA ASN A 314 59.92 -66.18 8.66
C ASN A 314 59.84 -64.68 8.97
N GLN A 315 60.35 -64.31 10.14
CA GLN A 315 60.33 -62.93 10.64
C GLN A 315 61.00 -61.92 9.70
N GLU A 316 62.09 -62.32 9.04
CA GLU A 316 62.81 -61.43 8.11
C GLU A 316 61.94 -61.11 6.90
N GLN A 317 61.33 -62.12 6.29
CA GLN A 317 60.48 -61.94 5.11
C GLN A 317 59.21 -61.16 5.42
N TRP A 318 58.61 -61.38 6.60
CA TRP A 318 57.46 -60.60 7.03
C TRP A 318 57.80 -59.13 7.27
N MET A 319 58.91 -58.85 7.94
CA MET A 319 59.40 -57.47 8.12
C MET A 319 59.70 -56.80 6.76
N LYS A 320 60.27 -57.52 5.79
CA LYS A 320 60.51 -56.99 4.42
C LYS A 320 59.22 -56.61 3.69
N SER A 321 58.09 -57.17 4.11
CA SER A 321 56.79 -56.86 3.52
C SER A 321 56.19 -55.55 4.03
N LEU A 322 56.68 -55.02 5.17
CA LEU A 322 56.11 -53.83 5.77
C LEU A 322 56.49 -52.58 4.98
N LYS A 323 55.55 -51.64 4.89
CA LYS A 323 55.74 -50.37 4.16
C LYS A 323 55.20 -49.21 4.98
N ILE A 324 55.90 -48.08 4.94
CA ILE A 324 55.44 -46.83 5.56
C ILE A 324 54.67 -46.00 4.54
N TYR A 325 53.51 -45.51 4.94
CA TYR A 325 52.62 -44.67 4.14
C TYR A 325 52.28 -43.37 4.89
N GLY A 326 52.28 -42.24 4.18
CA GLY A 326 51.86 -40.95 4.73
C GLY A 326 50.51 -40.49 4.19
N ILE A 327 49.61 -40.04 5.07
CA ILE A 327 48.36 -39.35 4.71
C ILE A 327 48.45 -37.89 5.18
N PRO A 328 48.33 -36.90 4.28
CA PRO A 328 48.24 -35.49 4.68
C PRO A 328 46.99 -35.26 5.54
N TYR A 329 47.14 -34.65 6.71
CA TYR A 329 46.08 -34.45 7.72
C TYR A 329 44.93 -33.49 7.29
N ILE A 330 44.90 -33.03 6.03
CA ILE A 330 44.00 -31.97 5.52
C ILE A 330 42.53 -32.43 5.35
N GLN A 331 42.22 -33.73 5.45
CA GLN A 331 40.89 -34.27 5.14
C GLN A 331 39.73 -33.83 6.06
N THR A 332 40.00 -33.36 7.29
CA THR A 332 38.93 -32.84 8.17
C THR A 332 38.48 -31.41 7.80
N GLY A 333 39.35 -30.60 7.19
CA GLY A 333 39.01 -29.23 6.80
C GLY A 333 38.01 -29.15 5.64
N LEU A 334 38.19 -29.99 4.61
CA LEU A 334 37.37 -29.94 3.40
C LEU A 334 35.94 -30.46 3.63
N LYS A 335 35.78 -31.56 4.39
CA LYS A 335 34.45 -32.12 4.70
C LYS A 335 33.62 -31.21 5.62
N GLY A 336 34.27 -30.55 6.59
CA GLY A 336 33.62 -29.55 7.44
C GLY A 336 33.11 -28.35 6.62
N GLN A 337 33.92 -27.84 5.71
CA GLN A 337 33.56 -26.73 4.82
C GLN A 337 32.38 -27.06 3.90
N ILE A 338 32.29 -28.29 3.37
CA ILE A 338 31.16 -28.75 2.55
C ILE A 338 29.87 -28.81 3.39
N SER A 339 29.94 -29.37 4.60
CA SER A 339 28.77 -29.47 5.49
C SER A 339 28.25 -28.10 5.94
N GLU A 340 29.14 -27.14 6.18
CA GLU A 340 28.74 -25.76 6.51
C GLU A 340 28.11 -25.03 5.33
N LEU A 341 28.56 -25.33 4.10
CA LEU A 341 28.02 -24.77 2.88
C LEU A 341 26.62 -25.34 2.60
N ASP A 342 26.42 -26.65 2.74
CA ASP A 342 25.12 -27.31 2.56
C ASP A 342 24.05 -26.73 3.52
N GLN A 343 24.40 -26.53 4.80
CA GLN A 343 23.49 -25.91 5.77
C GLN A 343 23.13 -24.47 5.41
N LYS A 344 24.08 -23.69 4.88
CA LYS A 344 23.81 -22.31 4.43
C LYS A 344 22.90 -22.30 3.21
N VAL A 345 23.09 -23.24 2.28
CA VAL A 345 22.23 -23.37 1.08
C VAL A 345 20.81 -23.76 1.48
N GLU A 346 20.65 -24.73 2.39
CA GLU A 346 19.34 -25.17 2.89
C GLU A 346 18.61 -24.03 3.62
N LYS A 347 19.32 -23.31 4.50
CA LYS A 347 18.75 -22.14 5.17
C LYS A 347 18.31 -21.04 4.17
N ASN A 348 19.16 -20.71 3.19
CA ASN A 348 18.82 -19.71 2.19
C ASN A 348 17.60 -20.13 1.35
N ARG A 349 17.45 -21.43 1.09
CA ARG A 349 16.29 -21.98 0.37
C ARG A 349 15.01 -21.79 1.18
N ASP A 350 15.00 -22.17 2.45
CA ASP A 350 13.83 -22.05 3.32
C ASP A 350 13.40 -20.59 3.49
N GLU A 351 14.37 -19.67 3.64
CA GLU A 351 14.11 -18.23 3.69
C GLU A 351 13.52 -17.70 2.37
N THR A 352 14.01 -18.19 1.22
CA THR A 352 13.48 -17.82 -0.10
C THR A 352 12.06 -18.34 -0.31
N GLU A 353 11.77 -19.60 0.04
CA GLU A 353 10.43 -20.20 -0.06
C GLU A 353 9.43 -19.46 0.84
N ALA A 354 9.82 -19.06 2.06
CA ALA A 354 8.99 -18.28 2.96
C ALA A 354 8.67 -16.88 2.40
N ASN A 355 9.67 -16.19 1.83
CA ASN A 355 9.48 -14.86 1.24
C ASN A 355 8.57 -14.92 0.00
N ILE A 356 8.71 -15.93 -0.86
CA ILE A 356 7.84 -16.13 -2.03
C ILE A 356 6.38 -16.34 -1.58
N LYS A 357 6.17 -17.10 -0.50
CA LYS A 357 4.82 -17.34 0.05
C LYS A 357 4.18 -16.05 0.56
N ASP A 358 4.89 -15.26 1.36
CA ASP A 358 4.40 -13.96 1.86
C ASP A 358 4.03 -13.01 0.71
N LEU A 359 4.87 -12.93 -0.33
CA LEU A 359 4.61 -12.12 -1.51
C LEU A 359 3.35 -12.55 -2.27
N ASN A 360 3.13 -13.87 -2.46
CA ASN A 360 1.92 -14.36 -3.14
C ASN A 360 0.66 -14.05 -2.32
N GLU A 361 0.69 -14.23 -1.00
CA GLU A 361 -0.46 -13.90 -0.12
C GLU A 361 -0.79 -12.40 -0.17
N ARG A 362 0.22 -11.53 -0.23
CA ARG A 362 0.04 -10.08 -0.39
C ARG A 362 -0.50 -9.72 -1.76
N LEU A 363 -0.05 -10.41 -2.82
CA LEU A 363 -0.55 -10.23 -4.19
C LEU A 363 -2.01 -10.65 -4.31
N GLU A 364 -2.38 -11.83 -3.82
CA GLU A 364 -3.78 -12.30 -3.81
C GLU A 364 -4.69 -11.34 -3.04
N SER A 365 -4.20 -10.79 -1.91
CA SER A 365 -4.90 -9.76 -1.14
C SER A 365 -5.09 -8.47 -1.93
N MET A 366 -4.09 -8.05 -2.71
CA MET A 366 -4.18 -6.85 -3.56
C MET A 366 -5.14 -7.06 -4.74
N GLU A 367 -5.07 -8.20 -5.44
CA GLU A 367 -5.99 -8.54 -6.52
C GLU A 367 -7.44 -8.62 -6.03
N HIS A 368 -7.67 -9.26 -4.88
CA HIS A 368 -9.00 -9.31 -4.26
C HIS A 368 -9.50 -7.91 -3.86
N LYS A 369 -8.62 -7.03 -3.35
CA LYS A 369 -8.99 -5.64 -3.02
C LYS A 369 -9.35 -4.83 -4.27
N ASP A 370 -8.61 -4.98 -5.36
CA ASP A 370 -8.90 -4.32 -6.64
C ASP A 370 -10.23 -4.80 -7.24
N GLN A 371 -10.47 -6.12 -7.24
CA GLN A 371 -11.74 -6.68 -7.69
C GLN A 371 -12.90 -6.17 -6.82
N SER A 372 -12.74 -6.16 -5.50
CA SER A 372 -13.77 -5.67 -4.59
C SER A 372 -14.00 -4.16 -4.70
N TYR A 373 -12.99 -3.37 -5.04
CA TYR A 373 -13.12 -1.94 -5.35
C TYR A 373 -13.89 -1.72 -6.66
N LYS A 374 -13.60 -2.51 -7.70
CA LYS A 374 -14.32 -2.45 -8.98
C LYS A 374 -15.79 -2.81 -8.81
N GLU A 375 -16.09 -3.77 -7.94
CA GLU A 375 -17.46 -4.22 -7.61
C GLU A 375 -18.21 -3.31 -6.62
N ALA A 376 -17.52 -2.40 -5.93
CA ALA A 376 -18.17 -1.46 -5.01
C ALA A 376 -19.11 -0.52 -5.78
N LEU A 377 -20.31 -0.31 -5.22
CA LEU A 377 -21.33 0.59 -5.77
C LEU A 377 -20.89 2.04 -5.59
N LYS A 378 -20.93 2.81 -6.68
CA LYS A 378 -20.44 4.18 -6.75
C LYS A 378 -21.60 5.14 -7.00
N VAL A 379 -21.87 6.04 -6.07
CA VAL A 379 -23.01 6.97 -6.15
C VAL A 379 -22.55 8.40 -5.95
N LEU A 380 -22.88 9.29 -6.89
CA LEU A 380 -22.63 10.72 -6.77
C LEU A 380 -23.92 11.47 -6.48
N PHE A 381 -23.94 12.28 -5.43
CA PHE A 381 -24.96 13.28 -5.18
C PHE A 381 -24.57 14.63 -5.77
N ILE A 382 -25.53 15.31 -6.38
CA ILE A 382 -25.43 16.70 -6.81
C ILE A 382 -26.58 17.48 -6.19
N GLY A 383 -26.27 18.43 -5.30
CA GLY A 383 -27.32 19.18 -4.63
C GLY A 383 -26.85 20.18 -3.57
N SER A 384 -27.71 20.37 -2.59
CA SER A 384 -27.56 21.38 -1.54
C SER A 384 -27.35 20.73 -0.17
N SER A 385 -27.59 21.48 0.90
CA SER A 385 -27.51 21.01 2.30
C SER A 385 -28.45 19.84 2.57
N PHE A 386 -29.56 19.75 1.84
CA PHE A 386 -30.48 18.61 1.91
C PHE A 386 -29.86 17.33 1.31
N GLY A 387 -28.97 17.48 0.32
CA GLY A 387 -28.21 16.39 -0.26
C GLY A 387 -27.18 15.88 0.74
N VAL A 388 -26.49 16.80 1.43
CA VAL A 388 -25.61 16.51 2.57
C VAL A 388 -26.36 15.70 3.63
N ASP A 389 -27.53 16.17 4.09
CA ASP A 389 -28.36 15.47 5.08
C ASP A 389 -28.80 14.08 4.61
N THR A 390 -29.10 13.91 3.32
CA THR A 390 -29.57 12.64 2.76
C THR A 390 -28.47 11.59 2.66
N VAL A 391 -27.30 11.98 2.13
CA VAL A 391 -26.22 11.04 1.82
C VAL A 391 -25.40 10.66 3.05
N ARG A 392 -25.43 11.50 4.10
CA ARG A 392 -24.56 11.42 5.28
C ARG A 392 -24.43 10.01 5.85
N GLU A 393 -25.55 9.35 6.11
CA GLU A 393 -25.59 8.07 6.83
C GLU A 393 -25.64 6.84 5.92
N VAL A 394 -25.66 7.04 4.60
CA VAL A 394 -25.75 5.93 3.63
C VAL A 394 -24.53 5.00 3.73
N GLY A 395 -23.33 5.56 3.93
CA GLY A 395 -22.09 4.78 4.11
C GLY A 395 -22.16 3.87 5.34
N ASN A 396 -22.64 4.39 6.47
CA ASN A 396 -22.81 3.64 7.72
C ASN A 396 -23.86 2.53 7.60
N ILE A 397 -25.00 2.82 6.95
CA ILE A 397 -26.04 1.81 6.66
C ILE A 397 -25.46 0.66 5.83
N CYS A 398 -24.77 0.96 4.73
CA CYS A 398 -24.14 -0.05 3.87
C CYS A 398 -23.07 -0.86 4.62
N ALA A 399 -22.22 -0.20 5.40
CA ALA A 399 -21.19 -0.86 6.20
C ALA A 399 -21.79 -1.86 7.21
N SER A 400 -22.95 -1.55 7.80
CA SER A 400 -23.66 -2.45 8.73
C SER A 400 -24.11 -3.76 8.08
N PHE A 401 -24.28 -3.77 6.76
CA PHE A 401 -24.56 -4.96 5.94
C PHE A 401 -23.30 -5.60 5.34
N GLY A 402 -22.10 -5.11 5.70
CA GLY A 402 -20.84 -5.55 5.11
C GLY A 402 -20.71 -5.20 3.62
N LYS A 403 -21.33 -4.11 3.16
CA LYS A 403 -21.27 -3.65 1.76
C LYS A 403 -20.35 -2.45 1.64
N ASN A 404 -19.35 -2.57 0.75
CA ASN A 404 -18.47 -1.47 0.39
C ASN A 404 -19.16 -0.58 -0.64
N VAL A 405 -19.12 0.72 -0.40
CA VAL A 405 -19.65 1.76 -1.30
C VAL A 405 -18.63 2.88 -1.46
N ILE A 406 -18.75 3.63 -2.55
CA ILE A 406 -18.07 4.91 -2.75
C ILE A 406 -19.15 5.94 -2.97
N LEU A 407 -19.17 6.99 -2.15
CA LEU A 407 -20.18 8.04 -2.22
C LEU A 407 -19.50 9.37 -2.49
N GLY A 408 -19.93 10.09 -3.51
CA GLY A 408 -19.55 11.48 -3.75
C GLY A 408 -20.70 12.42 -3.41
N ASN A 409 -20.40 13.63 -2.94
CA ASN A 409 -21.40 14.68 -2.76
C ASN A 409 -20.84 16.03 -3.27
N ALA A 410 -21.37 16.48 -4.41
CA ALA A 410 -21.15 17.80 -4.97
C ALA A 410 -22.17 18.78 -4.35
N TYR A 411 -21.65 19.73 -3.57
CA TYR A 411 -22.42 20.62 -2.71
C TYR A 411 -22.27 22.08 -3.11
N ILE A 412 -23.41 22.77 -3.18
CA ILE A 412 -23.51 24.23 -3.15
C ILE A 412 -24.69 24.60 -2.24
N GLY A 413 -24.44 25.49 -1.27
CA GLY A 413 -25.47 25.97 -0.34
C GLY A 413 -26.67 26.57 -1.07
N ALA A 414 -27.88 26.15 -0.70
CA ALA A 414 -29.17 26.60 -1.26
C ALA A 414 -29.31 26.57 -2.80
N ALA A 415 -28.50 25.78 -3.51
CA ALA A 415 -28.48 25.81 -4.97
C ALA A 415 -29.62 25.02 -5.64
N THR A 416 -30.06 25.51 -6.80
CA THR A 416 -30.84 24.74 -7.78
C THR A 416 -29.92 23.99 -8.76
N LEU A 417 -30.47 23.05 -9.52
CA LEU A 417 -29.72 22.35 -10.57
C LEU A 417 -29.18 23.31 -11.65
N ASP A 418 -29.88 24.41 -11.94
CA ASP A 418 -29.43 25.43 -12.89
C ASP A 418 -28.18 26.19 -12.40
N VAL A 419 -27.99 26.30 -11.07
CA VAL A 419 -26.75 26.86 -10.51
C VAL A 419 -25.55 25.98 -10.85
N PHE A 420 -25.69 24.65 -10.79
CA PHE A 420 -24.63 23.72 -11.19
C PHE A 420 -24.29 23.85 -12.68
N LEU A 421 -25.30 23.95 -13.56
CA LEU A 421 -25.11 24.22 -14.99
C LEU A 421 -24.33 25.52 -15.23
N LYS A 422 -24.77 26.61 -14.57
CA LYS A 422 -24.11 27.93 -14.68
C LYS A 422 -22.68 27.90 -14.15
N ARG A 423 -22.41 27.16 -13.07
CA ARG A 423 -21.04 26.99 -12.55
C ARG A 423 -20.15 26.23 -13.52
N PHE A 424 -20.64 25.13 -14.11
CA PHE A 424 -19.91 24.42 -15.15
C PHE A 424 -19.61 25.31 -16.36
N GLN A 425 -20.62 26.01 -16.90
CA GLN A 425 -20.46 26.92 -18.05
C GLN A 425 -19.50 28.08 -17.73
N GLY A 426 -19.52 28.57 -16.49
CA GLY A 426 -18.67 29.65 -16.02
C GLY A 426 -17.30 29.22 -15.49
N ASN A 427 -16.94 27.93 -15.62
CA ASN A 427 -15.71 27.35 -15.07
C ASN A 427 -15.50 27.67 -13.57
N LYS A 428 -16.56 27.52 -12.77
CA LYS A 428 -16.55 27.73 -11.32
C LYS A 428 -16.66 26.39 -10.61
N GLY A 429 -15.87 26.21 -9.55
CA GLY A 429 -15.88 24.99 -8.77
C GLY A 429 -17.11 24.84 -7.88
N VAL A 430 -17.27 23.66 -7.31
CA VAL A 430 -18.24 23.28 -6.28
C VAL A 430 -17.49 22.68 -5.11
N THR A 431 -18.18 22.51 -3.99
CA THR A 431 -17.61 21.81 -2.84
C THR A 431 -17.79 20.31 -3.04
N TYR A 432 -16.74 19.50 -2.84
CA TYR A 432 -16.80 18.06 -3.08
C TYR A 432 -16.38 17.26 -1.84
N TYR A 433 -17.26 16.37 -1.40
CA TYR A 433 -17.01 15.41 -0.32
C TYR A 433 -17.06 13.98 -0.86
N LYS A 434 -16.27 13.08 -0.28
CA LYS A 434 -16.23 11.67 -0.67
C LYS A 434 -16.15 10.75 0.54
N TRP A 435 -17.01 9.74 0.54
CA TRP A 435 -16.85 8.51 1.29
C TRP A 435 -16.07 7.54 0.42
N LYS A 436 -14.78 7.36 0.71
CA LYS A 436 -13.89 6.51 -0.08
C LYS A 436 -14.19 5.03 0.15
N TYR A 437 -13.62 4.17 -0.68
CA TYR A 437 -13.73 2.73 -0.53
C TYR A 437 -13.25 2.28 0.87
N GLN A 438 -14.10 1.51 1.56
CA GLN A 438 -13.87 1.06 2.95
C GLN A 438 -13.64 2.20 3.96
N ALA A 439 -14.04 3.43 3.63
CA ALA A 439 -13.99 4.54 4.57
C ALA A 439 -15.01 4.33 5.71
N THR A 440 -14.73 4.99 6.83
CA THR A 440 -15.62 5.10 7.99
C THR A 440 -16.07 6.54 8.23
N THR A 441 -15.59 7.48 7.42
CA THR A 441 -15.80 8.93 7.56
C THR A 441 -15.77 9.60 6.19
N TRP A 442 -16.29 10.82 6.12
CA TRP A 442 -16.27 11.65 4.92
C TRP A 442 -14.98 12.46 4.85
N GLU A 443 -14.49 12.71 3.64
CA GLU A 443 -13.35 13.61 3.39
C GLU A 443 -13.74 14.68 2.36
N GLN A 444 -13.21 15.89 2.49
CA GLN A 444 -13.38 16.96 1.51
C GLN A 444 -12.19 17.02 0.56
N TYR A 445 -12.44 17.21 -0.74
CA TYR A 445 -11.37 17.44 -1.72
C TYR A 445 -11.12 18.92 -1.93
N ASN A 446 -9.84 19.32 -1.91
CA ASN A 446 -9.39 20.66 -2.25
C ASN A 446 -8.86 20.68 -3.69
N GLY A 447 -9.68 21.19 -4.62
CA GLY A 447 -9.32 21.29 -6.03
C GLY A 447 -8.14 22.23 -6.30
N THR A 448 -7.85 23.17 -5.39
CA THR A 448 -6.70 24.08 -5.52
C THR A 448 -5.39 23.41 -5.13
N THR A 449 -5.39 22.57 -4.09
CA THR A 449 -4.16 21.92 -3.61
C THR A 449 -4.00 20.49 -4.11
N GLY A 450 -5.06 19.90 -4.68
CA GLY A 450 -5.10 18.51 -5.09
C GLY A 450 -5.17 17.51 -3.93
N LYS A 451 -5.41 17.98 -2.70
CA LYS A 451 -5.37 17.16 -1.48
C LYS A 451 -6.76 16.88 -0.92
N TRP A 452 -6.90 15.72 -0.31
CA TRP A 452 -8.01 15.41 0.57
C TRP A 452 -7.73 15.99 1.97
N SER A 453 -8.77 16.48 2.65
CA SER A 453 -8.67 16.93 4.03
C SER A 453 -8.13 15.80 4.92
N SER A 454 -7.04 16.05 5.65
CA SER A 454 -6.41 15.08 6.55
C SER A 454 -7.08 14.98 7.92
N GLU A 455 -8.25 15.59 8.12
CA GLU A 455 -8.98 15.54 9.38
C GLU A 455 -10.07 14.46 9.30
N PRO A 456 -9.81 13.24 9.79
CA PRO A 456 -10.77 12.13 9.80
C PRO A 456 -12.08 12.39 10.59
N ASP A 457 -12.26 13.57 11.16
CA ASP A 457 -13.47 14.00 11.88
C ASP A 457 -14.07 15.30 11.32
N SER A 458 -13.65 15.75 10.13
CA SER A 458 -14.30 16.86 9.42
C SER A 458 -15.66 16.39 8.90
N ASP A 459 -16.66 16.47 9.78
CA ASP A 459 -18.07 16.33 9.46
C ASP A 459 -18.37 17.05 8.13
N ILE A 460 -19.11 16.41 7.21
CA ILE A 460 -19.65 17.11 6.04
C ILE A 460 -20.64 18.17 6.52
N THR A 461 -20.15 19.40 6.67
CA THR A 461 -20.94 20.49 7.24
C THR A 461 -21.67 21.26 6.16
N ASP A 462 -22.93 21.57 6.44
CA ASP A 462 -23.68 22.64 5.80
C ASP A 462 -23.68 23.93 6.64
N GLU A 463 -23.12 23.87 7.86
CA GLU A 463 -23.02 24.96 8.85
C GLU A 463 -21.57 25.16 9.34
N GLY A 464 -21.10 26.42 9.45
CA GLY A 464 -19.81 26.79 10.05
C GLY A 464 -18.70 27.20 9.07
N GLU A 465 -17.67 27.90 9.59
CA GLU A 465 -16.52 28.53 8.90
C GLU A 465 -16.10 27.84 7.58
N PRO A 466 -15.75 28.61 6.53
CA PRO A 466 -15.44 28.03 5.22
C PRO A 466 -14.35 26.97 5.37
N ALA A 467 -14.74 25.71 5.22
CA ALA A 467 -13.80 24.61 5.13
C ALA A 467 -12.77 24.98 4.05
N PRO A 468 -11.48 24.60 4.22
CA PRO A 468 -10.35 25.18 3.48
C PRO A 468 -10.38 24.99 1.94
N ALA A 469 -11.43 24.36 1.42
CA ALA A 469 -11.57 23.86 0.06
C ALA A 469 -12.94 24.15 -0.60
N ASN A 470 -13.81 24.97 0.01
CA ASN A 470 -15.15 25.22 -0.53
C ASN A 470 -15.09 25.78 -1.96
N ASP A 471 -15.95 25.26 -2.82
CA ASP A 471 -16.14 25.72 -4.21
C ASP A 471 -14.88 25.66 -5.10
N THR A 472 -13.92 24.79 -4.76
CA THR A 472 -12.64 24.67 -5.48
C THR A 472 -12.63 23.60 -6.58
N VAL A 473 -13.60 22.68 -6.60
CA VAL A 473 -13.55 21.47 -7.45
C VAL A 473 -14.41 21.66 -8.69
N LEU A 474 -13.83 21.55 -9.88
CA LEU A 474 -14.59 21.66 -11.12
C LEU A 474 -15.50 20.45 -11.34
N MET A 475 -16.66 20.69 -11.97
CA MET A 475 -17.69 19.67 -12.15
C MET A 475 -17.25 18.54 -13.09
N ASP A 476 -16.47 18.84 -14.13
CA ASP A 476 -15.88 17.84 -15.03
C ASP A 476 -14.92 16.91 -14.28
N TRP A 477 -14.11 17.45 -13.37
CA TRP A 477 -13.19 16.67 -12.54
C TRP A 477 -13.94 15.68 -11.67
N LEU A 478 -14.93 16.11 -10.89
CA LEU A 478 -15.66 15.20 -9.99
C LEU A 478 -16.55 14.21 -10.74
N LEU A 479 -17.05 14.56 -11.93
CA LEU A 479 -17.80 13.64 -12.79
C LEU A 479 -16.89 12.57 -13.40
N ALA A 480 -15.59 12.85 -13.50
CA ALA A 480 -14.56 11.89 -13.90
C ALA A 480 -13.85 11.20 -12.72
N ASP A 481 -14.12 11.57 -11.46
CA ASP A 481 -13.41 11.02 -10.30
C ASP A 481 -13.66 9.51 -10.10
N GLU A 482 -14.84 9.02 -10.45
CA GLU A 482 -15.21 7.61 -10.36
C GLU A 482 -16.01 7.14 -11.57
N ALA A 483 -16.02 5.82 -11.79
CA ALA A 483 -16.98 5.19 -12.69
C ALA A 483 -18.38 5.13 -12.01
N TRP A 484 -19.01 6.29 -11.83
CA TRP A 484 -20.30 6.43 -11.13
C TRP A 484 -21.39 5.49 -11.71
N ASP A 485 -21.96 4.64 -10.85
CA ASP A 485 -23.10 3.79 -11.22
C ASP A 485 -24.41 4.59 -11.21
N PHE A 486 -24.54 5.49 -10.24
CA PHE A 486 -25.72 6.34 -10.05
C PHE A 486 -25.32 7.80 -9.84
N ILE A 487 -26.10 8.71 -10.43
CA ILE A 487 -26.07 10.14 -10.10
C ILE A 487 -27.46 10.52 -9.57
N ILE A 488 -27.48 11.01 -8.33
CA ILE A 488 -28.69 11.45 -7.64
C ILE A 488 -28.67 12.97 -7.55
N MET A 489 -29.73 13.60 -8.04
CA MET A 489 -29.84 15.05 -8.10
C MET A 489 -31.00 15.56 -7.24
N GLN A 490 -30.89 16.79 -6.78
CA GLN A 490 -32.00 17.48 -6.10
C GLN A 490 -31.89 19.00 -6.22
N ASN A 491 -33.03 19.66 -6.15
CA ASN A 491 -33.09 21.11 -6.02
C ASN A 491 -32.93 21.55 -4.55
N GLY A 492 -32.65 22.85 -4.36
CA GLY A 492 -32.61 23.50 -3.07
C GLY A 492 -33.93 23.41 -2.29
N ALA A 493 -33.85 23.65 -0.98
CA ALA A 493 -34.94 23.51 -0.04
C ALA A 493 -36.15 24.40 -0.40
N TYR A 494 -35.89 25.69 -0.66
CA TYR A 494 -36.90 26.69 -1.01
C TYR A 494 -37.47 26.50 -2.42
N GLN A 495 -36.63 26.06 -3.36
CA GLN A 495 -36.99 25.98 -4.78
C GLN A 495 -37.68 24.66 -5.16
N SER A 496 -37.50 23.60 -4.36
CA SER A 496 -38.20 22.31 -4.53
C SER A 496 -39.74 22.44 -4.56
N PRO A 497 -40.39 23.24 -3.69
CA PRO A 497 -41.84 23.44 -3.67
C PRO A 497 -42.40 24.53 -4.61
N TYR A 498 -41.59 25.20 -5.45
CA TYR A 498 -42.11 26.27 -6.31
C TYR A 498 -43.28 25.79 -7.18
N GLU A 499 -44.42 26.47 -7.06
CA GLU A 499 -45.68 26.09 -7.74
C GLU A 499 -45.58 26.20 -9.26
N ASP A 500 -44.80 27.16 -9.75
CA ASP A 500 -44.58 27.39 -11.18
C ASP A 500 -43.62 26.39 -11.82
N GLN A 501 -42.85 25.64 -10.99
CA GLN A 501 -41.84 24.66 -11.38
C GLN A 501 -40.59 25.25 -12.05
N SER A 502 -40.35 26.54 -11.85
CA SER A 502 -39.22 27.28 -12.45
C SER A 502 -37.84 26.72 -12.07
N SER A 503 -37.74 25.95 -10.99
CA SER A 503 -36.51 25.28 -10.57
C SER A 503 -36.19 23.99 -11.34
N PHE A 504 -37.13 23.48 -12.13
CA PHE A 504 -36.95 22.28 -12.95
C PHE A 504 -36.92 22.58 -14.45
N TRP A 505 -37.63 23.62 -14.89
CA TRP A 505 -37.73 24.00 -16.30
C TRP A 505 -38.24 25.43 -16.48
N GLU A 506 -37.93 26.01 -17.64
CA GLU A 506 -38.57 27.24 -18.13
C GLU A 506 -39.78 26.88 -18.98
N LYS A 507 -40.85 27.68 -18.89
CA LYS A 507 -42.08 27.51 -19.68
C LYS A 507 -42.35 28.74 -20.54
N GLY A 508 -42.88 28.52 -21.74
CA GLY A 508 -43.42 29.57 -22.58
C GLY A 508 -44.76 30.10 -22.07
N GLU A 509 -45.28 31.15 -22.71
CA GLU A 509 -46.62 31.71 -22.40
C GLU A 509 -47.76 30.68 -22.58
N ASP A 510 -47.55 29.65 -23.40
CA ASP A 510 -48.47 28.54 -23.64
C ASP A 510 -48.37 27.42 -22.58
N GLY A 511 -47.49 27.58 -21.58
CA GLY A 511 -47.24 26.62 -20.52
C GLY A 511 -46.40 25.41 -20.92
N GLN A 512 -45.92 25.34 -22.17
CA GLN A 512 -45.05 24.26 -22.63
C GLN A 512 -43.62 24.47 -22.12
N ILE A 513 -42.92 23.38 -21.82
CA ILE A 513 -41.51 23.41 -21.41
C ILE A 513 -40.65 23.86 -22.59
N THR A 514 -40.00 25.01 -22.46
CA THR A 514 -39.08 25.57 -23.47
C THR A 514 -37.63 25.20 -23.17
N ARG A 515 -37.30 24.96 -21.90
CA ARG A 515 -35.97 24.54 -21.46
C ARG A 515 -36.10 23.59 -20.27
N ASN A 516 -35.54 22.40 -20.36
CA ASN A 516 -35.57 21.41 -19.28
C ASN A 516 -34.21 21.37 -18.57
N ILE A 517 -34.13 22.02 -17.41
CA ILE A 517 -32.88 22.18 -16.63
C ILE A 517 -32.38 20.81 -16.15
N VAL A 518 -33.29 19.92 -15.73
CA VAL A 518 -32.95 18.57 -15.28
C VAL A 518 -32.29 17.78 -16.42
N GLN A 519 -32.88 17.81 -17.61
CA GLN A 519 -32.34 17.11 -18.77
C GLN A 519 -30.99 17.69 -19.21
N GLU A 520 -30.83 19.01 -19.23
CA GLU A 520 -29.55 19.65 -19.56
C GLU A 520 -28.42 19.23 -18.61
N LEU A 521 -28.70 19.13 -17.30
CA LEU A 521 -27.70 18.68 -16.34
C LEU A 521 -27.37 17.19 -16.52
N ILE A 522 -28.37 16.35 -16.82
CA ILE A 522 -28.14 14.94 -17.16
C ILE A 522 -27.26 14.82 -18.41
N ASP A 523 -27.55 15.58 -19.47
CA ASP A 523 -26.79 15.54 -20.72
C ASP A 523 -25.34 15.99 -20.51
N LEU A 524 -25.12 17.00 -19.66
CA LEU A 524 -23.80 17.40 -19.20
C LEU A 524 -23.10 16.25 -18.48
N CYS A 525 -23.76 15.61 -17.51
CA CYS A 525 -23.17 14.51 -16.75
C CYS A 525 -22.81 13.33 -17.67
N LYS A 526 -23.69 12.94 -18.57
CA LYS A 526 -23.43 11.89 -19.58
C LYS A 526 -22.21 12.19 -20.45
N LYS A 527 -21.96 13.47 -20.74
CA LYS A 527 -20.81 13.90 -21.53
C LYS A 527 -19.51 13.93 -20.72
N ALA A 528 -19.58 14.30 -19.44
CA ALA A 528 -18.41 14.51 -18.59
C ALA A 528 -17.97 13.23 -17.84
N CYS A 529 -18.88 12.27 -17.60
CA CYS A 529 -18.52 10.97 -17.03
C CYS A 529 -17.73 10.13 -18.04
N LEU A 530 -16.40 10.07 -17.86
CA LEU A 530 -15.50 9.41 -18.81
C LEU A 530 -15.49 7.87 -18.69
N TYR A 531 -15.83 7.35 -17.51
CA TYR A 531 -15.61 5.94 -17.17
C TYR A 531 -16.89 5.12 -17.02
N SER A 532 -18.07 5.75 -17.13
CA SER A 532 -19.36 5.11 -16.86
C SER A 532 -20.51 5.80 -17.58
N ASN A 533 -21.66 5.12 -17.65
CA ASN A 533 -22.94 5.71 -18.05
C ASN A 533 -23.92 5.60 -16.87
N PRO A 534 -23.94 6.59 -15.97
CA PRO A 534 -24.68 6.49 -14.71
C PRO A 534 -26.19 6.45 -14.92
N VAL A 535 -26.88 5.82 -13.96
CA VAL A 535 -28.33 5.88 -13.83
C VAL A 535 -28.72 7.14 -13.06
N PHE A 536 -29.56 7.98 -13.67
CA PHE A 536 -29.98 9.26 -13.10
C PHE A 536 -31.27 9.14 -12.29
N CYS A 537 -31.26 9.71 -11.09
CA CYS A 537 -32.38 9.66 -10.16
C CYS A 537 -32.55 11.02 -9.46
N MET A 538 -33.73 11.26 -8.90
CA MET A 538 -34.01 12.50 -8.15
C MET A 538 -34.33 12.20 -6.69
N ASN A 539 -33.75 12.94 -5.76
CA ASN A 539 -34.11 12.90 -4.35
C ASN A 539 -35.22 13.91 -4.06
N MET A 540 -36.43 13.42 -3.80
CA MET A 540 -37.57 14.25 -3.44
C MET A 540 -37.46 14.67 -1.97
N THR A 541 -37.15 15.94 -1.76
CA THR A 541 -36.88 16.57 -0.47
C THR A 541 -38.13 16.71 0.42
N TRP A 542 -37.96 17.17 1.66
CA TRP A 542 -39.04 17.29 2.65
C TRP A 542 -39.58 18.72 2.81
N ALA A 543 -40.80 18.83 3.35
CA ALA A 543 -41.39 20.10 3.74
C ALA A 543 -40.87 20.58 5.09
N PHE A 544 -40.88 21.89 5.29
CA PHE A 544 -40.43 22.53 6.54
C PHE A 544 -41.32 22.16 7.74
N SER A 545 -40.77 22.43 8.92
CA SER A 545 -41.43 22.24 10.21
C SER A 545 -42.66 23.13 10.35
N ILE A 546 -43.68 22.67 11.09
CA ILE A 546 -44.81 23.54 11.51
C ILE A 546 -44.39 24.70 12.43
N TYR A 547 -43.17 24.66 12.96
CA TYR A 547 -42.60 25.75 13.77
C TYR A 547 -41.83 26.78 12.92
N HIS A 548 -41.78 26.59 11.59
CA HIS A 548 -41.10 27.51 10.68
C HIS A 548 -41.73 28.91 10.70
N THR A 549 -40.87 29.93 10.74
CA THR A 549 -41.24 31.35 10.72
C THR A 549 -40.49 32.06 9.61
N ILE A 550 -41.12 33.08 9.02
CA ILE A 550 -40.52 33.88 7.95
C ILE A 550 -39.36 34.69 8.54
N SER A 551 -38.21 34.61 7.90
CA SER A 551 -36.96 35.12 8.42
C SER A 551 -36.50 36.37 7.68
N GLU A 552 -36.19 37.45 8.42
CA GLU A 552 -35.35 38.56 7.90
C GLU A 552 -33.86 38.17 7.83
N SER A 553 -33.46 37.06 8.47
CA SER A 553 -32.05 36.68 8.69
C SER A 553 -31.44 35.78 7.61
N HIS A 554 -32.12 35.57 6.47
CA HIS A 554 -31.52 34.92 5.29
C HIS A 554 -30.87 35.91 4.29
N GLY A 555 -30.59 37.13 4.77
CA GLY A 555 -29.93 38.20 4.00
C GLY A 555 -30.91 38.94 3.09
N PRO A 556 -30.50 40.10 2.53
CA PRO A 556 -31.38 40.97 1.72
C PRO A 556 -31.92 40.31 0.43
N ASN A 557 -31.52 39.08 0.11
CA ASN A 557 -32.03 38.28 -1.02
C ASN A 557 -32.72 36.96 -0.59
N GLY A 558 -32.62 36.52 0.68
CA GLY A 558 -33.12 35.21 1.12
C GLY A 558 -34.54 35.23 1.70
N ALA A 559 -35.05 36.41 2.07
CA ALA A 559 -36.46 36.58 2.45
C ALA A 559 -37.39 36.59 1.22
N ASP A 560 -36.88 36.88 0.03
CA ASP A 560 -37.67 37.01 -1.20
C ASP A 560 -38.08 35.66 -1.80
N ASP A 561 -37.34 34.59 -1.50
CA ASP A 561 -37.56 33.23 -2.04
C ASP A 561 -38.38 32.32 -1.10
N ASP A 562 -38.75 32.80 0.10
CA ASP A 562 -39.54 32.04 1.06
C ASP A 562 -41.05 32.20 0.82
N HIS A 563 -41.64 31.21 0.17
CA HIS A 563 -43.05 31.15 -0.15
C HIS A 563 -43.91 30.50 0.96
N TRP A 564 -43.40 30.32 2.19
CA TRP A 564 -44.08 29.57 3.25
C TRP A 564 -45.54 29.97 3.47
N LEU A 565 -45.85 31.27 3.49
CA LEU A 565 -47.22 31.76 3.68
C LEU A 565 -48.16 31.42 2.53
N SER A 566 -47.65 31.18 1.33
CA SER A 566 -48.49 30.87 0.16
C SER A 566 -49.07 29.45 0.21
N TYR A 567 -48.45 28.55 0.97
CA TYR A 567 -48.83 27.14 0.98
C TYR A 567 -50.06 26.81 1.84
N GLY A 568 -50.58 27.76 2.63
CA GLY A 568 -51.75 27.52 3.48
C GLY A 568 -52.06 28.63 4.49
N ASN A 569 -53.25 28.57 5.08
CA ASN A 569 -53.74 29.62 6.00
C ASN A 569 -53.21 29.47 7.43
N ASN A 570 -52.84 28.25 7.83
CA ASN A 570 -52.23 27.93 9.12
C ASN A 570 -51.00 27.03 8.91
N GLN A 571 -50.17 26.84 9.94
CA GLN A 571 -48.93 26.07 9.83
C GLN A 571 -49.14 24.62 9.33
N LYS A 572 -50.24 23.97 9.70
CA LYS A 572 -50.58 22.63 9.21
C LYS A 572 -50.81 22.62 7.70
N GLU A 573 -51.63 23.55 7.22
CA GLU A 573 -51.91 23.70 5.80
C GLU A 573 -50.65 24.06 5.02
N ARG A 574 -49.77 24.92 5.58
CA ARG A 574 -48.51 25.31 4.95
C ARG A 574 -47.54 24.14 4.78
N GLN A 575 -47.32 23.34 5.82
CA GLN A 575 -46.48 22.15 5.71
C GLN A 575 -47.04 21.16 4.68
N LEU A 576 -48.34 20.89 4.72
CA LEU A 576 -48.97 19.96 3.78
C LEU A 576 -49.00 20.52 2.35
N GLY A 577 -49.22 21.82 2.18
CA GLY A 577 -49.19 22.51 0.88
C GLY A 577 -47.79 22.46 0.26
N MET A 578 -46.76 22.77 1.05
CA MET A 578 -45.37 22.67 0.60
C MET A 578 -45.02 21.24 0.19
N TRP A 579 -45.37 20.23 0.99
CA TRP A 579 -45.15 18.82 0.63
C TRP A 579 -45.90 18.43 -0.65
N ARG A 580 -47.15 18.86 -0.82
CA ARG A 580 -47.93 18.57 -2.04
C ARG A 580 -47.26 19.15 -3.28
N ASN A 581 -46.73 20.37 -3.19
CA ASN A 581 -46.02 20.99 -4.30
C ASN A 581 -44.71 20.25 -4.61
N ILE A 582 -43.93 19.87 -3.60
CA ILE A 582 -42.73 19.03 -3.78
C ILE A 582 -43.12 17.71 -4.47
N ALA A 583 -44.08 16.96 -3.92
CA ALA A 583 -44.50 15.67 -4.46
C ALA A 583 -44.98 15.79 -5.91
N LYS A 584 -45.77 16.82 -6.23
CA LYS A 584 -46.19 17.13 -7.60
C LYS A 584 -45.00 17.40 -8.50
N ASN A 585 -44.06 18.24 -8.09
CA ASN A 585 -42.92 18.65 -8.92
C ASN A 585 -42.01 17.47 -9.28
N TYR A 586 -41.71 16.60 -8.31
CA TYR A 586 -40.90 15.41 -8.57
C TYR A 586 -41.66 14.33 -9.36
N LYS A 587 -42.99 14.24 -9.21
CA LYS A 587 -43.85 13.38 -10.05
C LYS A 587 -43.90 13.86 -11.51
N ASP A 588 -43.98 15.17 -11.72
CA ASP A 588 -43.92 15.76 -13.05
C ASP A 588 -42.51 15.64 -13.64
N CYS A 589 -41.46 15.73 -12.81
CA CYS A 589 -40.07 15.56 -13.23
C CYS A 589 -39.82 14.19 -13.88
N ILE A 590 -40.23 13.09 -13.24
CA ILE A 590 -40.07 11.76 -13.83
C ILE A 590 -40.91 11.58 -15.11
N SER A 591 -42.02 12.31 -15.25
CA SER A 591 -42.88 12.27 -16.44
C SER A 591 -42.31 13.08 -17.60
N ASN A 592 -41.68 14.23 -17.31
CA ASN A 592 -41.14 15.17 -18.30
C ASN A 592 -39.64 14.98 -18.60
N CYS A 593 -38.95 14.12 -17.85
CA CYS A 593 -37.52 13.81 -18.02
C CYS A 593 -37.31 12.27 -18.01
N PRO A 594 -37.42 11.59 -19.17
CA PRO A 594 -37.37 10.13 -19.26
C PRO A 594 -36.03 9.50 -18.83
N ASP A 595 -34.97 10.30 -18.73
CA ASP A 595 -33.68 9.86 -18.22
C ASP A 595 -33.65 9.68 -16.70
N VAL A 596 -34.54 10.36 -15.97
CA VAL A 596 -34.77 10.12 -14.54
C VAL A 596 -35.47 8.77 -14.37
N LYS A 597 -34.80 7.79 -13.78
CA LYS A 597 -35.31 6.41 -13.69
C LYS A 597 -36.22 6.16 -12.51
N PHE A 598 -35.99 6.85 -11.39
CA PHE A 598 -36.87 6.79 -10.23
C PHE A 598 -36.67 8.01 -9.33
N ILE A 599 -37.63 8.18 -8.42
CA ILE A 599 -37.63 9.18 -7.35
C ILE A 599 -37.31 8.48 -6.03
N ILE A 600 -36.40 9.04 -5.25
CA ILE A 600 -36.18 8.66 -3.85
C ILE A 600 -37.13 9.50 -2.99
N PRO A 601 -38.13 8.91 -2.31
CA PRO A 601 -39.23 9.66 -1.69
C PRO A 601 -38.91 10.13 -0.27
N SER A 602 -37.75 10.74 -0.06
CA SER A 602 -37.27 11.20 1.26
C SER A 602 -38.29 12.11 1.97
N GLY A 603 -38.91 13.04 1.24
CA GLY A 603 -39.95 13.93 1.76
C GLY A 603 -41.20 13.22 2.24
N THR A 604 -41.63 12.20 1.50
CA THR A 604 -42.77 11.39 1.91
C THR A 604 -42.43 10.52 3.11
N ALA A 605 -41.19 10.03 3.24
CA ALA A 605 -40.77 9.33 4.45
C ALA A 605 -40.84 10.22 5.69
N VAL A 606 -40.32 11.46 5.60
CA VAL A 606 -40.45 12.48 6.67
C VAL A 606 -41.92 12.75 6.97
N GLN A 607 -42.76 12.93 5.95
CA GLN A 607 -44.17 13.23 6.15
C GLN A 607 -44.96 12.04 6.73
N ASN A 608 -44.60 10.81 6.38
CA ASN A 608 -45.14 9.59 7.00
C ASN A 608 -44.73 9.48 8.46
N ALA A 609 -43.47 9.77 8.79
CA ALA A 609 -42.98 9.79 10.17
C ALA A 609 -43.70 10.86 11.02
N ARG A 610 -44.04 12.01 10.42
CA ARG A 610 -44.89 13.04 11.06
C ARG A 610 -46.33 12.57 11.36
N THR A 611 -46.80 11.47 10.79
CA THR A 611 -48.11 10.90 11.16
C THR A 611 -48.05 10.06 12.44
N VAL A 612 -46.85 9.67 12.87
CA VAL A 612 -46.63 8.86 14.08
C VAL A 612 -46.41 9.80 15.26
N THR A 613 -47.33 9.79 16.23
CA THR A 613 -47.32 10.77 17.33
C THR A 613 -46.09 10.58 18.19
N GLN A 614 -45.75 9.34 18.53
CA GLN A 614 -44.56 9.01 19.32
C GLN A 614 -43.26 9.53 18.67
N LEU A 615 -43.05 9.28 17.37
CA LEU A 615 -41.85 9.75 16.66
C LEU A 615 -41.83 11.28 16.55
N ARG A 616 -42.95 11.89 16.18
CA ARG A 616 -43.00 13.35 16.01
C ARG A 616 -42.73 14.08 17.31
N GLN A 617 -43.25 13.56 18.43
CA GLN A 617 -43.01 14.12 19.76
C GLN A 617 -41.56 13.98 20.21
N SER A 618 -40.87 12.87 19.92
CA SER A 618 -39.48 12.66 20.31
C SER A 618 -38.48 13.59 19.60
N THR A 619 -38.90 14.25 18.53
CA THR A 619 -38.09 15.24 17.80
C THR A 619 -38.24 16.68 18.29
N ASN A 620 -39.11 16.94 19.28
CA ASN A 620 -39.30 18.27 19.84
C ASN A 620 -38.55 18.40 21.17
N TYR A 621 -37.58 19.32 21.24
CA TYR A 621 -36.80 19.58 22.45
C TYR A 621 -36.45 21.06 22.57
N ALA A 622 -36.60 21.63 23.78
CA ALA A 622 -36.13 22.98 24.12
C ALA A 622 -35.21 22.91 25.33
N SER A 623 -34.05 23.57 25.24
CA SER A 623 -32.98 23.39 26.21
C SER A 623 -33.26 23.96 27.61
N VAL A 624 -33.95 25.10 27.76
CA VAL A 624 -34.20 25.69 29.10
C VAL A 624 -35.41 26.64 29.17
N SER A 625 -35.68 27.41 28.12
CA SER A 625 -36.78 28.38 27.94
C SER A 625 -36.50 29.08 26.62
N PRO A 626 -37.47 29.34 25.73
CA PRO A 626 -38.93 29.38 25.93
C PRO A 626 -39.67 28.05 25.71
N ALA A 627 -40.93 27.99 26.15
CA ALA A 627 -41.80 26.83 25.95
C ALA A 627 -42.10 26.62 24.45
N ILE A 628 -41.97 25.38 23.98
CA ILE A 628 -42.38 24.99 22.64
C ILE A 628 -43.92 24.91 22.62
N PRO A 629 -44.62 25.53 21.65
CA PRO A 629 -46.02 25.24 21.43
C PRO A 629 -46.20 23.73 21.20
N THR A 630 -47.29 23.14 21.68
CA THR A 630 -47.62 21.77 21.29
C THR A 630 -47.81 21.69 19.77
N ILE A 631 -47.66 20.50 19.20
CA ILE A 631 -47.89 20.28 17.76
C ILE A 631 -49.29 20.79 17.35
N GLN A 632 -50.30 20.52 18.17
CA GLN A 632 -51.67 20.98 17.91
C GLN A 632 -51.80 22.51 17.97
N GLU A 633 -51.16 23.17 18.93
CA GLU A 633 -51.15 24.64 18.99
C GLU A 633 -50.46 25.21 17.76
N ALA A 634 -49.23 24.75 17.47
CA ALA A 634 -48.45 25.20 16.32
C ALA A 634 -49.20 25.01 15.00
N GLU A 635 -49.82 23.85 14.78
CA GLU A 635 -50.62 23.54 13.59
C GLU A 635 -51.74 24.56 13.32
N THR A 636 -52.30 25.18 14.38
CA THR A 636 -53.41 26.14 14.27
C THR A 636 -52.97 27.59 14.08
N ILE A 637 -51.68 27.90 14.20
CA ILE A 637 -51.17 29.26 14.09
C ILE A 637 -51.35 29.79 12.67
N THR A 638 -52.06 30.93 12.55
CA THR A 638 -52.30 31.63 11.29
C THR A 638 -51.40 32.85 11.11
N ASP A 639 -51.19 33.64 12.16
CA ASP A 639 -50.41 34.87 12.15
C ASP A 639 -48.99 34.62 12.66
N LEU A 640 -47.99 34.93 11.84
CA LEU A 640 -46.57 34.81 12.17
C LEU A 640 -45.92 36.15 12.55
N THR A 641 -46.63 37.26 12.40
CA THR A 641 -46.07 38.60 12.65
C THR A 641 -45.82 38.88 14.13
N THR A 642 -46.62 38.28 14.99
CA THR A 642 -46.56 38.44 16.46
C THR A 642 -46.40 37.11 17.19
N VAL A 643 -46.16 36.02 16.46
CA VAL A 643 -46.10 34.67 17.03
C VAL A 643 -44.98 34.55 18.07
N SER A 644 -43.86 35.24 17.87
CA SER A 644 -42.73 35.25 18.81
C SER A 644 -43.06 35.92 20.15
N ASP A 645 -44.06 36.81 20.19
CA ASP A 645 -44.51 37.44 21.44
C ASP A 645 -45.29 36.44 22.30
N THR A 646 -45.99 35.50 21.65
CA THR A 646 -46.80 34.47 22.31
C THR A 646 -45.99 33.20 22.58
N TYR A 647 -45.21 32.78 21.60
CA TYR A 647 -44.33 31.62 21.64
C TYR A 647 -42.93 32.07 21.28
N PRO A 648 -42.09 32.48 22.26
CA PRO A 648 -40.74 32.95 21.95
C PRO A 648 -39.86 31.86 21.32
N PHE A 649 -40.30 30.59 21.34
CA PHE A 649 -39.65 29.50 20.60
C PHE A 649 -39.73 29.70 19.09
N MET A 650 -40.85 30.26 18.60
CA MET A 650 -41.08 30.52 17.18
C MET A 650 -40.43 31.84 16.77
N ASN A 651 -39.11 31.89 16.91
CA ASN A 651 -38.24 32.90 16.32
C ASN A 651 -36.95 32.23 15.80
N ASN A 652 -36.26 32.87 14.86
CA ASN A 652 -35.13 32.24 14.17
C ASN A 652 -33.95 31.89 15.08
N VAL A 653 -33.67 32.72 16.08
CA VAL A 653 -32.54 32.50 17.01
C VAL A 653 -32.80 31.27 17.88
N ALA A 654 -34.04 31.12 18.37
CA ALA A 654 -34.46 29.95 19.12
C ALA A 654 -34.45 28.69 18.24
N ASN A 655 -34.93 28.80 17.00
CA ASN A 655 -34.97 27.67 16.07
C ASN A 655 -33.59 27.06 15.80
N TRP A 656 -32.50 27.84 15.75
CA TRP A 656 -31.13 27.34 15.52
C TRP A 656 -30.52 26.54 16.68
N THR A 657 -31.14 26.54 17.86
CA THR A 657 -30.60 25.86 19.05
C THR A 657 -31.50 24.73 19.54
N ASN A 658 -32.59 24.44 18.82
CA ASN A 658 -33.60 23.50 19.28
C ASN A 658 -34.18 22.67 18.12
N LYS A 659 -34.17 21.35 18.27
CA LYS A 659 -34.81 20.43 17.31
C LYS A 659 -36.33 20.45 17.46
N ASN A 660 -37.01 20.42 16.32
CA ASN A 660 -38.46 20.44 16.26
C ASN A 660 -38.99 19.83 14.95
N ASP A 661 -40.06 19.05 15.04
CA ASP A 661 -40.80 18.47 13.91
C ASP A 661 -39.90 17.85 12.82
N PHE A 662 -38.98 16.97 13.25
CA PHE A 662 -37.96 16.30 12.44
C PHE A 662 -36.88 17.22 11.84
N THR A 663 -36.72 18.44 12.34
CA THR A 663 -35.74 19.40 11.85
C THR A 663 -34.86 19.95 12.96
N ARG A 664 -33.66 20.43 12.61
CA ARG A 664 -32.74 21.07 13.56
C ARG A 664 -32.84 22.60 13.61
N ASP A 665 -33.44 23.19 12.59
CA ASP A 665 -33.56 24.64 12.40
C ASP A 665 -34.85 25.05 11.68
N THR A 666 -35.89 24.21 11.77
CA THR A 666 -37.16 24.29 11.01
C THR A 666 -37.09 23.86 9.55
N ILE A 667 -35.90 23.66 8.99
CA ILE A 667 -35.68 23.41 7.55
C ILE A 667 -34.89 22.11 7.35
N HIS A 668 -33.67 22.04 7.86
CA HIS A 668 -32.73 20.93 7.71
C HIS A 668 -33.03 19.79 8.67
N ALA A 669 -32.54 18.59 8.33
CA ALA A 669 -32.85 17.37 9.06
C ALA A 669 -32.40 17.43 10.53
N ASP A 670 -33.16 16.85 11.46
CA ASP A 670 -32.58 16.43 12.75
C ASP A 670 -31.32 15.56 12.50
N PHE A 671 -30.25 15.77 13.26
CA PHE A 671 -28.95 15.12 13.02
C PHE A 671 -28.99 13.60 13.23
N GLY A 672 -29.97 13.07 13.96
CA GLY A 672 -30.17 11.65 14.16
C GLY A 672 -31.32 11.13 13.30
N ILE A 673 -32.53 11.08 13.86
CA ILE A 673 -33.67 10.35 13.30
C ILE A 673 -33.99 10.76 11.86
N THR A 674 -33.92 12.04 11.52
CA THR A 674 -34.28 12.50 10.18
C THR A 674 -33.22 12.14 9.16
N ARG A 675 -31.92 12.37 9.45
CA ARG A 675 -30.81 11.91 8.58
C ARG A 675 -30.87 10.41 8.35
N TYR A 676 -31.12 9.63 9.41
CA TYR A 676 -31.32 8.19 9.28
C TYR A 676 -32.50 7.86 8.38
N LEU A 677 -33.66 8.49 8.60
CA LEU A 677 -34.89 8.25 7.85
C LEU A 677 -34.70 8.49 6.34
N VAL A 678 -34.04 9.58 5.96
CA VAL A 678 -33.82 9.91 4.53
C VAL A 678 -32.73 9.03 3.90
N ALA A 679 -31.65 8.69 4.63
CA ALA A 679 -30.64 7.75 4.16
C ALA A 679 -31.18 6.32 4.00
N ALA A 680 -32.00 5.86 4.97
CA ALA A 680 -32.70 4.59 4.93
C ALA A 680 -33.71 4.53 3.77
N THR A 681 -34.40 5.64 3.47
CA THR A 681 -35.30 5.75 2.32
C THR A 681 -34.54 5.62 1.01
N LEU A 682 -33.39 6.27 0.88
CA LEU A 682 -32.50 6.08 -0.26
C LEU A 682 -32.07 4.63 -0.42
N PHE A 683 -31.55 4.03 0.65
CA PHE A 683 -31.10 2.64 0.64
C PHE A 683 -32.23 1.70 0.20
N GLN A 684 -33.40 1.81 0.83
CA GLN A 684 -34.56 0.95 0.55
C GLN A 684 -35.14 1.18 -0.86
N SER A 685 -34.97 2.36 -1.45
CA SER A 685 -35.49 2.68 -2.78
C SER A 685 -34.83 1.85 -3.88
N PHE A 686 -33.50 1.68 -3.81
CA PHE A 686 -32.75 0.99 -4.86
C PHE A 686 -31.58 0.13 -4.38
N MET A 687 -30.76 0.56 -3.41
CA MET A 687 -29.58 -0.20 -2.96
C MET A 687 -29.97 -1.57 -2.36
N ALA A 688 -31.05 -1.59 -1.58
CA ALA A 688 -31.65 -2.81 -1.04
C ALA A 688 -31.99 -3.83 -2.14
N LYS A 689 -32.47 -3.36 -3.30
CA LYS A 689 -32.79 -4.22 -4.44
C LYS A 689 -31.53 -4.75 -5.14
N ILE A 690 -30.51 -3.90 -5.28
CA ILE A 690 -29.21 -4.29 -5.87
C ILE A 690 -28.56 -5.40 -5.03
N TYR A 691 -28.59 -5.26 -3.70
CA TYR A 691 -27.93 -6.19 -2.80
C TYR A 691 -28.82 -7.33 -2.30
N ASN A 692 -30.10 -7.35 -2.68
CA ASN A 692 -31.10 -8.27 -2.15
C ASN A 692 -31.14 -8.26 -0.60
N LEU A 693 -31.29 -7.07 -0.03
CA LEU A 693 -31.34 -6.77 1.40
C LEU A 693 -32.65 -6.07 1.76
N ASP A 694 -32.94 -5.98 3.06
CA ASP A 694 -34.05 -5.22 3.62
C ASP A 694 -33.53 -4.27 4.70
N ILE A 695 -33.94 -2.99 4.66
CA ILE A 695 -33.53 -1.99 5.66
C ILE A 695 -33.94 -2.37 7.08
N ALA A 696 -34.97 -3.23 7.24
CA ALA A 696 -35.39 -3.74 8.54
C ALA A 696 -34.29 -4.53 9.27
N ASP A 697 -33.34 -5.11 8.53
CA ASP A 697 -32.23 -5.90 9.08
C ASP A 697 -30.98 -5.04 9.37
N CYS A 698 -31.07 -3.72 9.19
CA CYS A 698 -29.97 -2.79 9.44
C CYS A 698 -29.65 -2.75 10.94
N SER A 699 -28.38 -2.99 11.29
CA SER A 699 -27.89 -2.94 12.68
C SER A 699 -27.35 -1.57 13.07
N TYR A 700 -27.15 -0.65 12.12
CA TYR A 700 -26.68 0.70 12.41
C TYR A 700 -27.75 1.54 13.13
N ARG A 701 -27.31 2.23 14.18
CA ARG A 701 -28.10 3.12 15.03
C ARG A 701 -27.31 4.40 15.27
N ILE A 702 -27.99 5.53 15.28
CA ILE A 702 -27.39 6.82 15.61
C ILE A 702 -27.58 7.05 17.11
N SER A 703 -26.49 7.04 17.86
CA SER A 703 -26.50 7.32 19.29
C SER A 703 -26.70 8.80 19.57
N GLN A 704 -27.21 9.12 20.77
CA GLN A 704 -27.08 10.45 21.35
C GLN A 704 -25.57 10.73 21.54
N GLY A 705 -25.04 11.83 21.00
CA GLY A 705 -23.63 12.20 21.24
C GLY A 705 -23.39 12.84 22.62
N GLY A 706 -22.14 13.22 22.94
CA GLY A 706 -21.76 13.87 24.22
C GLY A 706 -20.73 15.03 24.09
N GLY A 707 -21.09 16.26 24.51
CA GLY A 707 -20.29 17.49 24.32
C GLY A 707 -20.94 18.71 23.61
N ASP A 708 -21.19 18.65 22.29
CA ASP A 708 -21.37 19.80 21.38
C ASP A 708 -22.84 20.23 21.07
N TYR A 709 -23.01 21.25 20.20
CA TYR A 709 -24.35 21.75 19.83
C TYR A 709 -25.13 20.78 18.92
N ARG A 710 -24.45 19.97 18.10
CA ARG A 710 -25.10 19.01 17.19
C ARG A 710 -25.82 17.92 17.97
N GLU A 711 -25.30 17.58 19.13
CA GLU A 711 -25.94 16.61 20.02
C GLU A 711 -27.28 17.08 20.55
N GLN A 712 -27.40 18.37 20.86
CA GLN A 712 -28.68 18.96 21.28
C GLN A 712 -29.73 18.87 20.17
N LEU A 713 -29.26 18.83 18.92
CA LEU A 713 -30.05 18.78 17.69
C LEU A 713 -30.13 17.37 17.07
N CYS A 714 -29.71 16.35 17.82
CA CYS A 714 -29.79 14.94 17.43
C CYS A 714 -30.85 14.23 18.26
N THR A 715 -31.87 13.67 17.63
CA THR A 715 -32.74 12.64 18.23
C THR A 715 -32.20 11.26 17.85
N PRO A 716 -31.83 10.42 18.83
CA PRO A 716 -31.19 9.14 18.56
C PRO A 716 -32.12 8.17 17.84
N VAL A 717 -31.52 7.24 17.09
CA VAL A 717 -32.20 6.08 16.52
C VAL A 717 -31.89 4.90 17.42
N ASP A 718 -32.91 4.36 18.07
CA ASP A 718 -32.79 3.28 19.05
C ASP A 718 -33.81 2.17 18.76
N GLU A 719 -33.77 1.11 19.57
CA GLU A 719 -34.67 -0.04 19.39
C GLU A 719 -36.15 0.29 19.63
N GLU A 720 -36.46 1.38 20.36
CA GLU A 720 -37.85 1.78 20.62
C GLU A 720 -38.47 2.46 19.39
N ASN A 721 -37.68 3.24 18.65
CA ASN A 721 -38.17 4.02 17.53
C ASN A 721 -37.87 3.41 16.14
N PHE A 722 -36.90 2.50 16.04
CA PHE A 722 -36.44 1.92 14.77
C PHE A 722 -37.57 1.28 13.95
N ALA A 723 -38.42 0.46 14.58
CA ALA A 723 -39.51 -0.21 13.87
C ALA A 723 -40.49 0.78 13.21
N LEU A 724 -40.78 1.91 13.87
CA LEU A 724 -41.67 2.95 13.34
C LEU A 724 -41.00 3.72 12.19
N ILE A 725 -39.69 4.01 12.31
CA ILE A 725 -38.89 4.61 11.24
C ILE A 725 -38.94 3.71 9.99
N ILE A 726 -38.71 2.41 10.14
CA ILE A 726 -38.74 1.46 9.01
C ILE A 726 -40.13 1.36 8.37
N ARG A 727 -41.21 1.41 9.16
CA ARG A 727 -42.58 1.48 8.60
C ARG A 727 -42.75 2.74 7.73
N ALA A 728 -42.27 3.90 8.18
CA ALA A 728 -42.33 5.13 7.41
C ALA A 728 -41.54 5.08 6.11
N VAL A 729 -40.31 4.54 6.16
CA VAL A 729 -39.46 4.30 5.00
C VAL A 729 -40.17 3.41 3.99
N LYS A 730 -40.65 2.23 4.41
CA LYS A 730 -41.28 1.26 3.51
C LYS A 730 -42.59 1.79 2.91
N ALA A 731 -43.39 2.50 3.70
CA ALA A 731 -44.61 3.14 3.21
C ALA A 731 -44.30 4.21 2.16
N ALA A 732 -43.25 5.01 2.35
CA ALA A 732 -42.84 6.01 1.37
C ALA A 732 -42.31 5.37 0.08
N VAL A 733 -41.49 4.32 0.17
CA VAL A 733 -41.01 3.60 -1.03
C VAL A 733 -42.16 2.92 -1.79
N GLY A 734 -43.18 2.41 -1.08
CA GLY A 734 -44.37 1.84 -1.69
C GLY A 734 -45.30 2.88 -2.32
N ASN A 735 -45.46 4.04 -1.68
CA ASN A 735 -46.36 5.12 -2.10
C ASN A 735 -45.62 6.46 -2.14
N PRO A 736 -44.73 6.69 -3.12
CA PRO A 736 -43.79 7.83 -3.10
C PRO A 736 -44.45 9.20 -3.10
N PHE A 737 -45.67 9.34 -3.64
CA PHE A 737 -46.36 10.62 -3.79
C PHE A 737 -47.61 10.73 -2.89
N GLU A 738 -47.74 9.89 -1.87
CA GLU A 738 -48.89 9.88 -0.97
C GLU A 738 -48.44 9.75 0.50
N ILE A 739 -49.01 10.59 1.37
CA ILE A 739 -48.80 10.47 2.82
C ILE A 739 -49.58 9.24 3.31
N THR A 740 -48.87 8.28 3.88
CA THR A 740 -49.46 7.12 4.53
C THR A 740 -49.58 7.39 6.02
N THR A 741 -50.80 7.40 6.55
CA THR A 741 -51.03 7.41 8.00
C THR A 741 -50.62 6.06 8.58
N LEU A 742 -49.59 6.05 9.40
CA LEU A 742 -49.10 4.84 10.05
C LEU A 742 -49.81 4.64 11.38
N VAL A 743 -50.29 3.43 11.64
CA VAL A 743 -50.80 3.04 12.96
C VAL A 743 -49.61 2.62 13.82
N GLU A 744 -49.56 3.15 15.04
CA GLU A 744 -48.55 2.82 16.07
C GLU A 744 -48.53 1.33 16.40
#